data_AF-D5T0T9-F1
#
_entry.id   AF-D5T0T9-F1
#
_cell.length_a   1.000
_cell.length_b   1.000
_cell.length_c   1.000
_cell.angle_alpha   90.00
_cell.angle_beta   90.00
_cell.angle_gamma   90.00
#
_symmetry.space_group_name_H-M   'P 1'
#
loop_
_entity.id
_entity.type
_entity.pdbx_description
1 polymer ?
#
loop_
_entity_poly.entity_id
_entity_poly.type
_entity_poly.pdbx_seq_one_letter_code
_entity_poly.pdbx_strand_id
1 'polypeptide(L)'
;MEKLETNLDLNLGQVLRTQLGDNFEKIQVAVDGQGDTLNKQILDMLGGVPLASQNEVTQARIDRSGKSYKTLKSRGDADQATAETALNEGRETKSEVIEARSDNAGNGYSTLKNRLDHQDSEIDTKLAQISLTPEVFANLAALKSTYPSGKAGIFITSDNGHKYLWSNGSWVDGGVYQAVGLADGVVDSRKIAKRTDVTNQMTVLANRYISTSNVNIAYITSPNFFVTKIPVLPQGTMRLPILPINAKFIAATLADGNTLVFEKTVDELNAGGSSFTRQGYTVTDSELVIDMQYVFNQLTEKYIYIAQPYTQQSQLYVKVSKEQYLTDLMALSDTNNVTNKALTELSNEYLPVDIKPLYRQRNISWNTTTGELNFGNSDVYAAMELTNLPDKGLMKFKQTVLDSGQFIMLFDNTGKVIANFGTQYNDGTKTLDFLYLDGTDVVFDFKKALIANPKMAKMQITQMRGDIFTFKPVFYGVKNVSEVLKWADATNETQDELMLPSVYPVMNGKTANVVLTNLLKSGSVYDDKNVIATKTLGTQKIGLVEAADTQLGVKTRNEDPYQYIPVQRVDATKNGGNKSVMIIGESTSESLYLLDSIRDRLASDATKFTLVGTRVKDGVSHEARSGWGAGALHYVDKTDDTGNTNSFYNPEKKEFDWAWYLTQNNMAAPDIVVINFGLNDPNRYVTNGTSLSQTDHYNFFISQIRAVKPDTVIVIGLTHIYSSFGNFRNDARRDNIAALLNQTIQDFDNRTDERIYIAPYYLNIDTLWDMQYQQIPANEYQPERVDYIGIDHFHPSEIGYKKMADVMYAAIKQTI
;
A
#
# COMPACT_ATOMS: atom_id res chain seq x y z
N MET A 1 -51.61 -17.79 -43.41
CA MET A 1 -51.98 -16.51 -44.04
C MET A 1 -51.17 -15.37 -43.46
N GLU A 2 -51.37 -14.97 -42.18
CA GLU A 2 -50.65 -13.83 -41.58
C GLU A 2 -49.11 -13.90 -41.67
N LYS A 3 -48.50 -15.09 -41.52
CA LYS A 3 -47.04 -15.29 -41.67
C LYS A 3 -46.51 -15.24 -43.11
N LEU A 4 -47.39 -15.37 -44.10
CA LEU A 4 -47.04 -15.28 -45.53
C LEU A 4 -47.27 -13.87 -46.06
N GLU A 5 -48.27 -13.16 -45.55
CA GLU A 5 -48.49 -11.73 -45.82
C GLU A 5 -47.37 -10.86 -45.27
N THR A 6 -46.83 -11.19 -44.09
CA THR A 6 -45.72 -10.45 -43.46
C THR A 6 -44.36 -10.68 -44.11
N ASN A 7 -44.17 -11.76 -44.89
CA ASN A 7 -42.90 -12.05 -45.57
C ASN A 7 -42.84 -11.53 -47.03
N LEU A 8 -43.92 -10.92 -47.54
CA LEU A 8 -43.99 -10.33 -48.88
C LEU A 8 -43.54 -8.86 -48.93
N ASP A 9 -42.60 -8.47 -48.07
CA ASP A 9 -42.14 -7.09 -48.00
C ASP A 9 -40.79 -6.87 -48.72
N LEU A 10 -40.87 -6.15 -49.85
CA LEU A 10 -40.23 -4.84 -50.07
C LEU A 10 -40.08 -4.49 -51.57
N ASN A 11 -40.37 -5.39 -52.52
CA ASN A 11 -40.16 -5.14 -53.97
C ASN A 11 -41.36 -5.43 -54.91
N LEU A 12 -42.53 -5.83 -54.39
CA LEU A 12 -43.72 -6.09 -55.22
C LEU A 12 -44.72 -4.93 -55.11
N GLY A 13 -45.08 -4.33 -56.25
CA GLY A 13 -46.01 -3.20 -56.31
C GLY A 13 -47.39 -3.50 -55.71
N GLN A 14 -48.05 -2.47 -55.15
CA GLN A 14 -49.32 -2.56 -54.41
C GLN A 14 -50.39 -3.40 -55.11
N VAL A 15 -50.54 -3.25 -56.43
CA VAL A 15 -51.55 -3.96 -57.24
C VAL A 15 -51.32 -5.47 -57.25
N LEU A 16 -50.05 -5.91 -57.36
CA LEU A 16 -49.69 -7.33 -57.36
C LEU A 16 -49.91 -7.97 -55.99
N ARG A 17 -49.69 -7.23 -54.90
CA ARG A 17 -49.99 -7.70 -53.54
C ARG A 17 -51.48 -7.94 -53.33
N THR A 18 -52.33 -7.01 -53.75
CA THR A 18 -53.79 -7.16 -53.66
C THR A 18 -54.26 -8.35 -54.48
N GLN A 19 -53.77 -8.51 -55.72
CA GLN A 19 -54.16 -9.64 -56.57
C GLN A 19 -53.70 -11.00 -56.02
N LEU A 20 -52.52 -11.06 -55.38
CA LEU A 20 -52.05 -12.27 -54.72
C LEU A 20 -52.91 -12.59 -53.50
N GLY A 21 -53.23 -11.60 -52.66
CA GLY A 21 -54.16 -11.76 -51.53
C GLY A 21 -55.51 -12.30 -51.97
N ASP A 22 -56.12 -11.69 -52.98
CA ASP A 22 -57.41 -12.12 -53.53
C ASP A 22 -57.35 -13.54 -54.11
N ASN A 23 -56.25 -13.92 -54.76
CA ASN A 23 -56.08 -15.26 -55.31
C ASN A 23 -55.85 -16.30 -54.21
N PHE A 24 -55.11 -15.97 -53.15
CA PHE A 24 -54.95 -16.86 -52.01
C PHE A 24 -56.26 -17.05 -51.26
N GLU A 25 -57.06 -15.99 -51.09
CA GLU A 25 -58.39 -16.08 -50.48
C GLU A 25 -59.32 -16.97 -51.32
N LYS A 26 -59.30 -16.82 -52.65
CA LYS A 26 -60.06 -17.71 -53.55
C LYS A 26 -59.60 -19.16 -53.47
N ILE A 27 -58.30 -19.42 -53.39
CA ILE A 27 -57.75 -20.77 -53.22
C ILE A 27 -58.18 -21.35 -51.87
N GLN A 28 -58.12 -20.57 -50.80
CA GLN A 28 -58.55 -20.99 -49.47
C GLN A 28 -60.04 -21.34 -49.46
N VAL A 29 -60.89 -20.46 -50.00
CA VAL A 29 -62.34 -20.71 -50.13
C VAL A 29 -62.63 -21.94 -50.99
N ALA A 30 -61.87 -22.19 -52.05
CA ALA A 30 -62.02 -23.38 -52.88
C ALA A 30 -61.59 -24.66 -52.15
N VAL A 31 -60.49 -24.63 -51.40
CA VAL A 31 -60.01 -25.76 -50.58
C VAL A 31 -60.99 -26.06 -49.45
N ASP A 32 -61.51 -25.02 -48.77
CA ASP A 32 -62.51 -25.17 -47.72
C ASP A 32 -63.82 -25.72 -48.31
N GLY A 33 -64.24 -25.24 -49.49
CA GLY A 33 -65.40 -25.78 -50.22
C GLY A 33 -65.22 -27.24 -50.65
N GLN A 34 -64.01 -27.66 -51.03
CA GLN A 34 -63.70 -29.07 -51.28
C GLN A 34 -63.73 -29.90 -49.99
N GLY A 35 -63.23 -29.36 -48.88
CA GLY A 35 -63.31 -29.98 -47.55
C GLY A 35 -64.76 -30.17 -47.09
N ASP A 36 -65.60 -29.17 -47.30
CA ASP A 36 -67.04 -29.24 -46.98
C ASP A 36 -67.79 -30.23 -47.88
N THR A 37 -67.44 -30.27 -49.18
CA THR A 37 -68.01 -31.24 -50.12
C THR A 37 -67.59 -32.66 -49.78
N LEU A 38 -66.33 -32.87 -49.41
CA LEU A 38 -65.81 -34.16 -48.96
C LEU A 38 -66.47 -34.59 -47.63
N ASN A 39 -66.62 -33.68 -46.67
CA ASN A 39 -67.33 -33.94 -45.41
C ASN A 39 -68.80 -34.30 -45.65
N LYS A 40 -69.45 -33.65 -46.63
CA LYS A 40 -70.81 -33.97 -47.03
C LYS A 40 -70.89 -35.34 -47.71
N GLN A 41 -69.94 -35.68 -48.59
CA GLN A 41 -69.85 -37.02 -49.18
C GLN A 41 -69.58 -38.11 -48.13
N ILE A 42 -68.75 -37.82 -47.12
CA ILE A 42 -68.53 -38.71 -45.98
C ILE A 42 -69.82 -38.88 -45.17
N LEU A 43 -70.56 -37.80 -44.90
CA LEU A 43 -71.87 -37.85 -44.22
C LEU A 43 -72.92 -38.65 -45.02
N ASP A 44 -72.96 -38.47 -46.34
CA ASP A 44 -73.88 -39.19 -47.24
C ASP A 44 -73.49 -40.68 -47.38
N MET A 45 -72.18 -40.99 -47.39
CA MET A 45 -71.65 -42.37 -47.37
C MET A 45 -71.89 -43.08 -46.03
N LEU A 46 -71.90 -42.33 -44.92
CA LEU A 46 -72.17 -42.85 -43.58
C LEU A 46 -73.66 -43.00 -43.27
N GLY A 47 -74.54 -42.77 -44.25
CA GLY A 47 -75.96 -43.15 -44.28
C GLY A 47 -76.62 -43.42 -42.93
N GLY A 48 -77.06 -42.36 -42.24
CA GLY A 48 -78.04 -42.45 -41.15
C GLY A 48 -77.79 -43.54 -40.09
N VAL A 49 -76.54 -43.77 -39.67
CA VAL A 49 -76.25 -44.68 -38.54
C VAL A 49 -76.78 -44.04 -37.23
N PRO A 50 -77.70 -44.68 -36.49
CA PRO A 50 -78.20 -44.14 -35.22
C PRO A 50 -77.06 -44.02 -34.19
N LEU A 51 -77.14 -42.97 -33.36
CA LEU A 51 -76.26 -42.70 -32.22
C LEU A 51 -76.23 -43.89 -31.25
N ALA A 52 -75.28 -44.81 -31.43
CA ALA A 52 -74.99 -45.84 -30.45
C ALA A 52 -73.48 -45.86 -30.19
N SER A 53 -73.13 -45.52 -28.94
CA SER A 53 -71.80 -45.39 -28.34
C SER A 53 -70.95 -44.19 -28.79
N GLN A 54 -70.51 -43.43 -27.78
CA GLN A 54 -69.76 -42.19 -27.88
C GLN A 54 -68.51 -42.35 -28.75
N ASN A 55 -68.47 -41.73 -29.92
CA ASN A 55 -67.20 -41.56 -30.62
C ASN A 55 -66.40 -40.43 -29.96
N GLU A 56 -65.07 -40.57 -30.00
CA GLU A 56 -64.10 -39.66 -29.39
C GLU A 56 -64.32 -38.19 -29.81
N VAL A 57 -64.81 -37.98 -31.03
CA VAL A 57 -65.11 -36.66 -31.60
C VAL A 57 -66.28 -35.96 -30.90
N THR A 58 -67.30 -36.70 -30.46
CA THR A 58 -68.45 -36.12 -29.75
C THR A 58 -68.07 -35.74 -28.32
N GLN A 59 -67.23 -36.56 -27.66
CA GLN A 59 -66.67 -36.23 -26.35
C GLN A 59 -65.70 -35.03 -26.42
N ALA A 60 -64.85 -34.98 -27.43
CA ALA A 60 -63.90 -33.88 -27.62
C ALA A 60 -64.58 -32.53 -27.89
N ARG A 61 -65.87 -32.49 -28.25
CA ARG A 61 -66.65 -31.25 -28.39
C ARG A 61 -67.26 -30.74 -27.09
N ILE A 62 -67.17 -31.50 -26.00
CA ILE A 62 -67.68 -31.10 -24.69
C ILE A 62 -66.48 -30.59 -23.88
N ASP A 63 -66.56 -29.37 -23.36
CA ASP A 63 -65.50 -28.84 -22.50
C ASP A 63 -65.54 -29.45 -21.09
N ARG A 64 -64.54 -29.11 -20.27
CA ARG A 64 -64.42 -29.62 -18.90
C ARG A 64 -65.60 -29.27 -17.98
N SER A 65 -66.43 -28.28 -18.36
CA SER A 65 -67.63 -27.88 -17.62
C SER A 65 -68.90 -28.59 -18.11
N GLY A 66 -68.77 -29.48 -19.10
CA GLY A 66 -69.89 -30.20 -19.69
C GLY A 66 -70.62 -29.41 -20.78
N LYS A 67 -70.11 -28.24 -21.19
CA LYS A 67 -70.72 -27.44 -22.25
C LYS A 67 -70.34 -28.03 -23.61
N SER A 68 -71.36 -28.35 -24.40
CA SER A 68 -71.18 -28.94 -25.73
C SER A 68 -71.07 -27.87 -26.82
N TYR A 69 -70.08 -28.01 -27.69
CA TYR A 69 -69.83 -27.12 -28.82
C TYR A 69 -70.20 -27.79 -30.14
N LYS A 70 -70.72 -27.01 -31.09
CA LYS A 70 -71.15 -27.53 -32.40
C LYS A 70 -70.00 -28.21 -33.16
N THR A 71 -68.79 -27.66 -33.04
CA THR A 71 -67.56 -28.18 -33.66
C THR A 71 -66.38 -28.11 -32.70
N LEU A 72 -65.31 -28.88 -32.98
CA LEU A 72 -64.06 -28.79 -32.23
C LEU A 72 -63.41 -27.41 -32.35
N LYS A 73 -63.51 -26.78 -33.54
CA LYS A 73 -63.00 -25.43 -33.76
C LYS A 73 -63.69 -24.41 -32.85
N SER A 74 -65.02 -24.43 -32.76
CA SER A 74 -65.76 -23.50 -31.90
C SER A 74 -65.43 -23.67 -30.41
N ARG A 75 -65.00 -24.86 -29.99
CA ARG A 75 -64.47 -25.08 -28.63
C ARG A 75 -63.07 -24.49 -28.50
N GLY A 76 -62.17 -24.78 -29.45
CA GLY A 76 -60.81 -24.25 -29.46
C GLY A 76 -60.76 -22.73 -29.46
N ASP A 77 -61.62 -22.06 -30.24
CA ASP A 77 -61.72 -20.59 -30.27
C ASP A 77 -62.19 -20.03 -28.91
N ALA A 78 -63.12 -20.72 -28.22
CA ALA A 78 -63.61 -20.32 -26.90
C ALA A 78 -62.57 -20.55 -25.79
N ASP A 79 -61.85 -21.68 -25.84
CA ASP A 79 -60.75 -21.99 -24.93
C ASP A 79 -59.61 -20.96 -25.11
N GLN A 80 -59.30 -20.57 -26.35
CA GLN A 80 -58.32 -19.52 -26.65
C GLN A 80 -58.74 -18.15 -26.10
N ALA A 81 -59.96 -17.70 -26.36
CA ALA A 81 -60.45 -16.41 -25.84
C ALA A 81 -60.45 -16.36 -24.30
N THR A 82 -60.75 -17.49 -23.65
CA THR A 82 -60.68 -17.61 -22.18
C THR A 82 -59.24 -17.52 -21.69
N ALA A 83 -58.29 -18.17 -22.37
CA ALA A 83 -56.87 -18.10 -22.02
C ALA A 83 -56.29 -16.69 -22.21
N GLU A 84 -56.67 -16.00 -23.29
CA GLU A 84 -56.26 -14.60 -23.56
C GLU A 84 -56.80 -13.65 -22.49
N THR A 85 -58.06 -13.83 -22.06
CA THR A 85 -58.67 -13.06 -20.97
C THR A 85 -57.92 -13.27 -19.65
N ALA A 86 -57.67 -14.53 -19.26
CA ALA A 86 -56.95 -14.85 -18.04
C ALA A 86 -55.50 -14.33 -18.04
N LEU A 87 -54.83 -14.34 -19.20
CA LEU A 87 -53.49 -13.76 -19.37
C LEU A 87 -53.49 -12.23 -19.19
N ASN A 88 -54.50 -11.54 -19.71
CA ASN A 88 -54.64 -10.09 -19.56
C ASN A 88 -54.96 -9.70 -18.11
N GLU A 89 -55.89 -10.40 -17.47
CA GLU A 89 -56.21 -10.20 -16.04
C GLU A 89 -55.00 -10.48 -15.13
N GLY A 90 -54.25 -11.55 -15.42
CA GLY A 90 -53.01 -11.88 -14.71
C GLY A 90 -51.91 -10.84 -14.93
N ARG A 91 -51.83 -10.20 -16.10
CA ARG A 91 -50.88 -9.09 -16.35
C ARG A 91 -51.26 -7.83 -15.59
N GLU A 92 -52.55 -7.53 -15.45
CA GLU A 92 -53.03 -6.34 -14.75
C GLU A 92 -52.98 -6.47 -13.22
N THR A 93 -53.06 -7.69 -12.68
CA THR A 93 -53.18 -7.93 -11.22
C THR A 93 -51.91 -8.42 -10.51
N LYS A 94 -50.82 -8.68 -11.24
CA LYS A 94 -49.53 -9.05 -10.64
C LYS A 94 -49.00 -7.93 -9.75
N SER A 95 -48.60 -8.28 -8.52
CA SER A 95 -48.06 -7.33 -7.53
C SER A 95 -46.91 -6.49 -8.10
N GLU A 96 -46.01 -7.11 -8.87
CA GLU A 96 -44.90 -6.41 -9.55
C GLU A 96 -45.38 -5.27 -10.47
N VAL A 97 -46.49 -5.47 -11.20
CA VAL A 97 -47.05 -4.46 -12.13
C VAL A 97 -47.72 -3.33 -11.37
N ILE A 98 -48.40 -3.64 -10.25
CA ILE A 98 -49.03 -2.64 -9.38
C ILE A 98 -47.96 -1.80 -8.66
N GLU A 99 -46.91 -2.45 -8.17
CA GLU A 99 -45.76 -1.78 -7.54
C GLU A 99 -45.01 -0.89 -8.52
N ALA A 100 -44.76 -1.35 -9.75
CA ALA A 100 -44.12 -0.55 -10.79
C ALA A 100 -44.93 0.69 -11.20
N ARG A 101 -46.26 0.64 -11.04
CA ARG A 101 -47.20 1.75 -11.27
C ARG A 101 -47.39 2.64 -10.06
N SER A 102 -46.69 2.41 -8.95
CA SER A 102 -46.73 3.26 -7.76
C SER A 102 -45.46 4.11 -7.67
N ASP A 103 -45.58 5.38 -7.27
CA ASP A 103 -44.41 6.21 -6.99
C ASP A 103 -43.88 6.02 -5.56
N ASN A 104 -42.77 6.71 -5.25
CA ASN A 104 -42.13 6.63 -3.93
C ASN A 104 -42.97 7.27 -2.80
N ALA A 105 -44.01 8.03 -3.14
CA ALA A 105 -44.98 8.59 -2.20
C ALA A 105 -46.21 7.68 -2.01
N GLY A 106 -46.26 6.54 -2.72
CA GLY A 106 -47.36 5.58 -2.65
C GLY A 106 -48.56 5.93 -3.51
N ASN A 107 -48.47 6.91 -4.43
CA ASN A 107 -49.56 7.21 -5.34
C ASN A 107 -49.58 6.18 -6.49
N GLY A 108 -50.74 5.57 -6.72
CA GLY A 108 -50.93 4.61 -7.80
C GLY A 108 -51.35 5.27 -9.11
N TYR A 109 -50.71 4.88 -10.21
CA TYR A 109 -51.00 5.36 -11.56
C TYR A 109 -51.70 4.26 -12.39
N SER A 110 -52.62 4.64 -13.26
CA SER A 110 -53.35 3.68 -14.11
C SER A 110 -52.45 2.94 -15.11
N THR A 111 -51.32 3.54 -15.49
CA THR A 111 -50.31 2.94 -16.37
C THR A 111 -48.90 3.39 -15.95
N LEU A 112 -47.87 2.62 -16.34
CA LEU A 112 -46.48 3.01 -16.11
C LEU A 112 -46.11 4.31 -16.83
N LYS A 113 -46.69 4.55 -18.01
CA LYS A 113 -46.47 5.79 -18.77
C LYS A 113 -46.91 7.01 -17.97
N ASN A 114 -48.10 6.96 -17.36
CA ASN A 114 -48.62 8.08 -16.56
C ASN A 114 -47.73 8.39 -15.34
N ARG A 115 -47.11 7.37 -14.75
CA ARG A 115 -46.13 7.55 -13.67
C ARG A 115 -44.86 8.23 -14.19
N LEU A 116 -44.30 7.77 -15.32
CA LEU A 116 -43.09 8.34 -15.90
C LEU A 116 -43.30 9.80 -16.34
N ASP A 117 -44.41 10.09 -17.02
CA ASP A 117 -44.76 11.46 -17.44
C ASP A 117 -44.87 12.41 -16.23
N HIS A 118 -45.41 11.92 -15.10
CA HIS A 118 -45.48 12.70 -13.86
C HIS A 118 -44.08 12.99 -13.29
N GLN A 119 -43.21 11.98 -13.24
CA GLN A 119 -41.83 12.12 -12.74
C GLN A 119 -41.00 13.10 -13.59
N ASP A 120 -41.14 13.03 -14.91
CA ASP A 120 -40.45 13.97 -15.83
C ASP A 120 -40.89 15.42 -15.55
N SER A 121 -42.18 15.66 -15.37
CA SER A 121 -42.71 16.99 -15.04
C SER A 121 -42.20 17.52 -13.68
N GLU A 122 -42.03 16.67 -12.69
CA GLU A 122 -41.47 17.06 -11.39
C GLU A 122 -39.99 17.43 -11.49
N ILE A 123 -39.22 16.69 -12.29
CA ILE A 123 -37.81 16.96 -12.55
C ILE A 123 -37.65 18.30 -13.26
N ASP A 124 -38.42 18.54 -14.33
CA ASP A 124 -38.39 19.81 -15.07
C ASP A 124 -38.74 21.01 -14.17
N THR A 125 -39.73 20.85 -13.30
CA THR A 125 -40.12 21.89 -12.34
C THR A 125 -38.99 22.21 -11.37
N LYS A 126 -38.27 21.19 -10.87
CA LYS A 126 -37.13 21.38 -9.97
C LYS A 126 -35.92 21.99 -10.67
N LEU A 127 -35.65 21.58 -11.91
CA LEU A 127 -34.57 22.14 -12.74
C LEU A 127 -34.81 23.61 -13.07
N ALA A 128 -36.06 23.99 -13.38
CA ALA A 128 -36.45 25.38 -13.66
C ALA A 128 -36.26 26.32 -12.45
N GLN A 129 -36.14 25.79 -11.23
CA GLN A 129 -35.90 26.57 -10.00
C GLN A 129 -34.41 26.83 -9.72
N ILE A 130 -33.49 26.27 -10.52
CA ILE A 130 -32.05 26.46 -10.35
C ILE A 130 -31.62 27.77 -11.03
N SER A 131 -31.23 28.78 -10.24
CA SER A 131 -30.61 30.01 -10.77
C SER A 131 -29.13 29.79 -11.06
N LEU A 132 -28.70 30.05 -12.30
CA LEU A 132 -27.30 29.91 -12.75
C LEU A 132 -26.47 31.19 -12.59
N THR A 133 -27.11 32.33 -12.27
CA THR A 133 -26.42 33.62 -12.13
C THR A 133 -26.44 34.06 -10.67
N PRO A 134 -25.28 34.24 -10.02
CA PRO A 134 -25.23 34.71 -8.64
C PRO A 134 -25.69 36.17 -8.52
N GLU A 135 -26.49 36.47 -7.50
CA GLU A 135 -26.85 37.84 -7.13
C GLU A 135 -25.90 38.34 -6.03
N VAL A 136 -25.34 39.55 -6.18
CA VAL A 136 -24.34 40.10 -5.24
C VAL A 136 -24.96 41.17 -4.33
N PHE A 137 -24.71 41.05 -3.03
CA PHE A 137 -25.15 41.95 -1.97
C PHE A 137 -23.95 42.52 -1.21
N ALA A 138 -24.11 43.67 -0.55
CA ALA A 138 -23.02 44.30 0.18
C ALA A 138 -22.51 43.42 1.35
N ASN A 139 -23.43 42.81 2.09
CA ASN A 139 -23.20 41.96 3.26
C ASN A 139 -24.43 41.07 3.55
N LEU A 140 -24.30 40.14 4.50
CA LEU A 140 -25.38 39.20 4.87
C LEU A 140 -26.64 39.90 5.40
N ALA A 141 -26.50 41.04 6.09
CA ALA A 141 -27.66 41.79 6.60
C ALA A 141 -28.49 42.38 5.45
N ALA A 142 -27.85 42.90 4.40
CA ALA A 142 -28.52 43.39 3.21
C ALA A 142 -29.26 42.27 2.45
N LEU A 143 -28.65 41.07 2.36
CA LEU A 143 -29.30 39.89 1.79
C LEU A 143 -30.54 39.49 2.60
N LYS A 144 -30.42 39.36 3.92
CA LYS A 144 -31.53 39.02 4.83
C LYS A 144 -32.66 40.04 4.80
N SER A 145 -32.35 41.32 4.63
CA SER A 145 -33.34 42.38 4.53
C SER A 145 -34.12 42.30 3.21
N THR A 146 -33.43 42.00 2.10
CA THR A 146 -34.03 41.91 0.77
C THR A 146 -34.91 40.66 0.62
N TYR A 147 -34.46 39.54 1.21
CA TYR A 147 -35.16 38.25 1.16
C TYR A 147 -35.34 37.68 2.58
N PRO A 148 -36.26 38.24 3.38
CA PRO A 148 -36.43 37.89 4.79
C PRO A 148 -36.99 36.48 5.01
N SER A 149 -37.80 35.99 4.06
CA SER A 149 -38.30 34.61 4.02
C SER A 149 -37.45 33.69 3.14
N GLY A 150 -36.29 34.16 2.68
CA GLY A 150 -35.40 33.44 1.79
C GLY A 150 -35.76 33.49 0.31
N LYS A 151 -34.79 33.10 -0.52
CA LYS A 151 -34.95 32.89 -1.95
C LYS A 151 -34.02 31.77 -2.40
N ALA A 152 -34.51 30.87 -3.26
CA ALA A 152 -33.68 29.84 -3.87
C ALA A 152 -32.68 30.45 -4.86
N GLY A 153 -31.41 30.08 -4.77
CA GLY A 153 -30.32 30.61 -5.60
C GLY A 153 -29.00 30.74 -4.85
N ILE A 154 -27.93 31.12 -5.57
CA ILE A 154 -26.62 31.44 -5.00
C ILE A 154 -26.50 32.96 -4.86
N PHE A 155 -26.22 33.44 -3.65
CA PHE A 155 -26.10 34.86 -3.34
C PHE A 155 -24.70 35.16 -2.82
N ILE A 156 -24.02 36.19 -3.31
CA ILE A 156 -22.66 36.53 -2.88
C ILE A 156 -22.70 37.77 -2.02
N THR A 157 -21.98 37.81 -0.91
CA THR A 157 -21.75 39.05 -0.17
C THR A 157 -20.35 39.58 -0.44
N SER A 158 -20.26 40.83 -0.87
CA SER A 158 -19.00 41.41 -1.37
C SER A 158 -18.00 41.78 -0.26
N ASP A 159 -18.47 41.95 0.98
CA ASP A 159 -17.65 42.32 2.14
C ASP A 159 -16.65 41.23 2.54
N ASN A 160 -17.06 39.97 2.44
CA ASN A 160 -16.20 38.81 2.72
C ASN A 160 -15.99 37.90 1.49
N GLY A 161 -16.70 38.14 0.38
CA GLY A 161 -16.64 37.33 -0.83
C GLY A 161 -17.31 35.95 -0.68
N HIS A 162 -18.14 35.75 0.35
CA HIS A 162 -18.80 34.48 0.63
C HIS A 162 -20.08 34.31 -0.17
N LYS A 163 -20.43 33.06 -0.47
CA LYS A 163 -21.73 32.67 -1.03
C LYS A 163 -22.69 32.25 0.07
N TYR A 164 -23.97 32.53 -0.10
CA TYR A 164 -25.06 32.19 0.80
C TYR A 164 -26.17 31.49 0.02
N LEU A 165 -26.77 30.48 0.66
CA LEU A 165 -27.87 29.67 0.14
C LEU A 165 -29.03 29.70 1.12
N TRP A 166 -30.27 29.74 0.63
CA TRP A 166 -31.44 29.55 1.50
C TRP A 166 -31.77 28.06 1.60
N SER A 167 -31.60 27.47 2.78
CA SER A 167 -31.89 26.07 3.04
C SER A 167 -32.50 25.89 4.44
N ASN A 168 -33.47 24.98 4.56
CA ASN A 168 -34.18 24.66 5.81
C ASN A 168 -34.73 25.90 6.55
N GLY A 169 -35.24 26.90 5.79
CA GLY A 169 -35.81 28.12 6.37
C GLY A 169 -34.78 29.10 6.94
N SER A 170 -33.50 28.99 6.54
CA SER A 170 -32.44 29.87 7.00
C SER A 170 -31.39 30.15 5.91
N TRP A 171 -30.70 31.29 6.03
CA TRP A 171 -29.55 31.62 5.18
C TRP A 171 -28.31 30.90 5.71
N VAL A 172 -27.76 30.02 4.89
CA VAL A 172 -26.57 29.19 5.19
C VAL A 172 -25.37 29.77 4.44
N ASP A 173 -24.27 30.00 5.16
CA ASP A 173 -23.00 30.42 4.57
C ASP A 173 -22.33 29.22 3.88
N GLY A 174 -22.07 29.35 2.58
CA GLY A 174 -21.41 28.35 1.74
C GLY A 174 -19.94 28.64 1.47
N GLY A 175 -19.32 29.60 2.15
CA GLY A 175 -17.90 29.94 2.03
C GLY A 175 -17.54 30.80 0.81
N VAL A 176 -16.25 31.03 0.58
CA VAL A 176 -15.75 31.97 -0.45
C VAL A 176 -16.15 31.54 -1.88
N TYR A 177 -16.63 32.47 -2.70
CA TYR A 177 -17.09 32.21 -4.07
C TYR A 177 -15.96 32.23 -5.12
N GLN A 178 -14.92 33.05 -4.92
CA GLN A 178 -13.69 33.03 -5.73
C GLN A 178 -12.47 33.38 -4.85
N ALA A 179 -11.44 32.54 -4.85
CA ALA A 179 -10.25 32.74 -4.01
C ALA A 179 -9.43 33.95 -4.49
N VAL A 180 -8.98 34.79 -3.55
CA VAL A 180 -8.06 35.90 -3.82
C VAL A 180 -6.68 35.32 -4.18
N GLY A 181 -6.15 35.66 -5.37
CA GLY A 181 -4.81 35.26 -5.79
C GLY A 181 -3.72 35.78 -4.84
N LEU A 182 -2.64 35.01 -4.67
CA LEU A 182 -1.48 35.42 -3.87
C LEU A 182 -0.86 36.70 -4.47
N ALA A 183 -0.59 37.70 -3.64
CA ALA A 183 0.09 38.91 -4.08
C ALA A 183 1.55 38.64 -4.48
N ASP A 184 2.11 39.48 -5.35
CA ASP A 184 3.52 39.42 -5.73
C ASP A 184 4.43 39.55 -4.49
N GLY A 185 5.41 38.64 -4.38
CA GLY A 185 6.43 38.65 -3.33
C GLY A 185 6.07 37.91 -2.03
N VAL A 186 4.90 37.26 -1.94
CA VAL A 186 4.45 36.57 -0.70
C VAL A 186 5.01 35.12 -0.58
N VAL A 187 5.64 34.60 -1.64
CA VAL A 187 6.42 33.36 -1.62
C VAL A 187 7.90 33.69 -1.44
N ASP A 188 8.39 33.60 -0.20
CA ASP A 188 9.82 33.68 0.09
C ASP A 188 10.50 32.31 0.06
N SER A 189 11.84 32.31 0.04
CA SER A 189 12.68 31.12 -0.10
C SER A 189 12.47 30.04 0.96
N ARG A 190 11.85 30.36 2.11
CA ARG A 190 11.50 29.40 3.17
C ARG A 190 10.27 28.55 2.83
N LYS A 191 9.48 28.97 1.83
CA LYS A 191 8.27 28.26 1.37
C LYS A 191 8.53 27.32 0.19
N ILE A 192 9.79 27.18 -0.24
CA ILE A 192 10.18 26.30 -1.36
C ILE A 192 11.08 25.18 -0.83
N ALA A 193 10.54 23.98 -0.68
CA ALA A 193 11.32 22.80 -0.31
C ALA A 193 11.94 22.16 -1.57
N LYS A 194 13.25 22.38 -1.84
CA LYS A 194 14.24 21.40 -2.40
C LYS A 194 15.58 22.04 -2.77
N ARG A 195 16.64 21.19 -2.77
CA ARG A 195 18.06 21.43 -3.12
C ARG A 195 18.25 22.45 -4.26
N THR A 196 19.10 23.45 -4.05
CA THR A 196 19.65 24.31 -5.12
C THR A 196 20.72 23.55 -5.91
N ASP A 197 20.35 22.99 -7.06
CA ASP A 197 21.31 22.52 -8.07
C ASP A 197 21.93 23.75 -8.79
N VAL A 198 23.15 24.10 -8.41
CA VAL A 198 23.91 25.23 -8.99
C VAL A 198 24.29 24.95 -10.46
N THR A 199 24.29 23.69 -10.87
CA THR A 199 24.51 23.23 -12.25
C THR A 199 23.57 23.87 -13.27
N ASN A 200 22.34 24.20 -12.88
CA ASN A 200 21.36 24.85 -13.77
C ASN A 200 21.58 26.37 -13.92
N GLN A 201 22.49 26.95 -13.13
CA GLN A 201 22.81 28.37 -13.16
C GLN A 201 24.20 28.67 -13.76
N MET A 202 24.90 27.62 -14.23
CA MET A 202 26.20 27.75 -14.88
C MET A 202 26.02 28.26 -16.32
N THR A 203 26.89 29.17 -16.76
CA THR A 203 26.92 29.65 -18.14
C THR A 203 28.20 29.20 -18.83
N VAL A 204 28.08 28.47 -19.94
CA VAL A 204 29.22 28.04 -20.76
C VAL A 204 29.48 29.07 -21.87
N LEU A 205 30.64 29.72 -21.81
CA LEU A 205 31.16 30.61 -22.83
C LEU A 205 32.06 29.80 -23.77
N ALA A 206 31.45 29.20 -24.79
CA ALA A 206 32.14 28.37 -25.77
C ALA A 206 33.19 29.15 -26.59
N ASN A 207 34.21 28.45 -27.06
CA ASN A 207 35.30 28.98 -27.89
C ASN A 207 36.08 30.14 -27.24
N ARG A 208 36.23 30.11 -25.92
CA ARG A 208 36.93 31.13 -25.15
C ARG A 208 37.99 30.48 -24.27
N TYR A 209 39.07 31.24 -24.06
CA TYR A 209 40.13 30.94 -23.11
C TYR A 209 40.42 32.20 -22.28
N ILE A 210 40.84 32.02 -21.03
CA ILE A 210 41.17 33.12 -20.12
C ILE A 210 42.64 33.48 -20.29
N SER A 211 42.92 34.72 -20.69
CA SER A 211 44.26 35.32 -20.60
C SER A 211 44.26 36.35 -19.49
N THR A 212 45.30 36.29 -18.67
CA THR A 212 45.52 37.20 -17.56
C THR A 212 46.68 38.12 -17.93
N SER A 213 46.41 39.42 -17.99
CA SER A 213 47.46 40.43 -18.13
C SER A 213 47.18 41.55 -17.15
N ASN A 214 48.10 41.80 -16.21
CA ASN A 214 48.02 42.87 -15.22
C ASN A 214 46.66 42.93 -14.50
N VAL A 215 46.33 41.86 -13.78
CA VAL A 215 45.14 41.76 -12.90
C VAL A 215 43.80 41.81 -13.63
N ASN A 216 43.77 41.86 -14.96
CA ASN A 216 42.54 41.85 -15.75
C ASN A 216 42.29 40.51 -16.45
N ILE A 217 41.04 40.07 -16.48
CA ILE A 217 40.56 38.92 -17.27
C ILE A 217 40.30 39.37 -18.71
N ALA A 218 40.99 38.74 -19.66
CA ALA A 218 40.71 38.87 -21.09
C ALA A 218 40.19 37.54 -21.66
N TYR A 219 39.06 37.57 -22.36
CA TYR A 219 38.49 36.41 -23.04
C TYR A 219 39.00 36.31 -24.48
N ILE A 220 40.04 35.51 -24.70
CA ILE A 220 40.59 35.28 -26.04
C ILE A 220 39.78 34.18 -26.73
N THR A 221 39.37 34.40 -27.98
CA THR A 221 38.76 33.34 -28.81
C THR A 221 39.72 32.19 -29.05
N SER A 222 39.31 30.99 -28.68
CA SER A 222 40.08 29.76 -28.88
C SER A 222 39.13 28.61 -29.16
N PRO A 223 39.21 27.92 -30.31
CA PRO A 223 38.29 26.83 -30.64
C PRO A 223 38.50 25.58 -29.78
N ASN A 224 39.61 25.51 -29.04
CA ASN A 224 39.99 24.32 -28.27
C ASN A 224 39.55 24.40 -26.80
N PHE A 225 39.04 25.54 -26.35
CA PHE A 225 38.69 25.80 -24.95
C PHE A 225 37.28 26.38 -24.82
N PHE A 226 36.71 26.21 -23.63
CA PHE A 226 35.55 26.96 -23.19
C PHE A 226 35.77 27.46 -21.77
N VAL A 227 35.06 28.54 -21.43
CA VAL A 227 35.04 29.09 -20.08
C VAL A 227 33.68 28.82 -19.45
N THR A 228 33.64 28.31 -18.24
CA THR A 228 32.41 28.12 -17.47
C THR A 228 32.32 29.18 -16.39
N LYS A 229 31.25 29.96 -16.40
CA LYS A 229 30.90 30.94 -15.36
C LYS A 229 29.97 30.27 -14.36
N ILE A 230 30.37 30.23 -13.09
CA ILE A 230 29.67 29.53 -12.01
C ILE A 230 29.31 30.55 -10.92
N PRO A 231 28.03 30.65 -10.50
CA PRO A 231 27.65 31.55 -9.42
C PRO A 231 28.19 31.07 -8.05
N VAL A 232 28.67 32.00 -7.25
CA VAL A 232 29.13 31.78 -5.89
C VAL A 232 27.95 31.95 -4.94
N LEU A 233 27.63 30.90 -4.19
CA LEU A 233 26.62 30.93 -3.15
C LEU A 233 27.16 31.56 -1.86
N PRO A 234 26.29 32.20 -1.05
CA PRO A 234 26.67 32.80 0.24
C PRO A 234 27.14 31.80 1.30
N GLN A 235 26.99 30.49 1.05
CA GLN A 235 27.30 29.42 1.99
C GLN A 235 27.54 28.09 1.26
N GLY A 236 28.29 27.20 1.91
CA GLY A 236 28.56 25.84 1.43
C GLY A 236 29.95 25.64 0.85
N THR A 237 30.19 24.46 0.31
CA THR A 237 31.45 24.05 -0.29
C THR A 237 31.20 23.59 -1.71
N MET A 238 31.97 24.11 -2.65
CA MET A 238 32.02 23.64 -4.04
C MET A 238 33.16 22.66 -4.20
N ARG A 239 32.90 21.54 -4.89
CA ARG A 239 33.91 20.55 -5.24
C ARG A 239 33.98 20.37 -6.74
N LEU A 240 35.20 20.37 -7.26
CA LEU A 240 35.53 20.26 -8.68
C LEU A 240 36.56 19.15 -8.86
N PRO A 241 36.33 18.14 -9.71
CA PRO A 241 37.34 17.11 -9.97
C PRO A 241 38.56 17.73 -10.67
N ILE A 242 39.77 17.38 -10.22
CA ILE A 242 41.01 17.74 -10.92
C ILE A 242 41.24 16.70 -12.01
N LEU A 243 41.02 17.09 -13.27
CA LEU A 243 41.18 16.20 -14.41
C LEU A 243 42.67 16.07 -14.79
N PRO A 244 43.16 14.86 -15.12
CA PRO A 244 44.60 14.58 -15.22
C PRO A 244 45.38 15.24 -16.37
N ILE A 245 44.82 16.16 -17.18
CA ILE A 245 45.56 16.75 -18.32
C ILE A 245 45.04 18.16 -18.68
N ASN A 246 45.94 19.16 -18.76
CA ASN A 246 45.83 20.45 -19.47
C ASN A 246 44.55 21.32 -19.30
N ALA A 247 43.76 21.15 -18.23
CA ALA A 247 42.71 22.12 -17.87
C ALA A 247 43.36 23.34 -17.20
N LYS A 248 43.01 24.54 -17.68
CA LYS A 248 43.84 25.75 -17.54
C LYS A 248 43.04 26.88 -16.87
N PHE A 249 43.46 27.29 -15.67
CA PHE A 249 43.11 28.51 -14.92
C PHE A 249 41.72 28.55 -14.24
N ILE A 250 41.76 28.87 -12.94
CA ILE A 250 40.62 29.30 -12.12
C ILE A 250 40.82 30.78 -11.81
N ALA A 251 39.85 31.60 -12.18
CA ALA A 251 39.85 33.03 -11.99
C ALA A 251 38.57 33.48 -11.27
N ALA A 252 38.71 34.31 -10.23
CA ALA A 252 37.59 34.90 -9.49
C ALA A 252 37.61 36.44 -9.61
N THR A 253 36.45 37.09 -9.76
CA THR A 253 36.35 38.52 -10.17
C THR A 253 35.83 39.50 -9.10
N LEU A 254 36.26 40.76 -9.13
CA LEU A 254 35.63 41.89 -8.41
C LEU A 254 34.61 42.68 -9.27
N ALA A 255 34.04 43.74 -8.68
CA ALA A 255 32.85 44.51 -9.08
C ALA A 255 32.74 44.94 -10.54
N ASP A 256 33.86 45.09 -11.25
CA ASP A 256 33.90 45.59 -12.64
C ASP A 256 33.88 44.45 -13.68
N GLY A 257 33.80 43.20 -13.24
CA GLY A 257 33.79 42.01 -14.10
C GLY A 257 35.14 41.66 -14.72
N ASN A 258 36.19 42.45 -14.50
CA ASN A 258 37.48 42.29 -15.14
C ASN A 258 38.62 42.10 -14.15
N THR A 259 38.51 42.52 -12.89
CA THR A 259 39.62 42.41 -11.93
C THR A 259 39.73 41.01 -11.29
N LEU A 260 40.91 40.38 -11.43
CA LEU A 260 41.29 39.06 -10.96
C LEU A 260 41.72 39.06 -9.48
N VAL A 261 41.01 38.34 -8.62
CA VAL A 261 41.35 38.18 -7.19
C VAL A 261 42.35 37.05 -6.98
N PHE A 262 42.28 36.01 -7.81
CA PHE A 262 43.01 34.77 -7.62
C PHE A 262 43.26 34.08 -8.96
N GLU A 263 44.50 33.64 -9.19
CA GLU A 263 44.92 32.88 -10.37
C GLU A 263 45.80 31.70 -9.95
N LYS A 264 45.43 30.49 -10.37
CA LYS A 264 46.30 29.31 -10.27
C LYS A 264 46.23 28.43 -11.51
N THR A 265 47.40 27.96 -11.93
CA THR A 265 47.58 26.89 -12.89
C THR A 265 47.67 25.53 -12.20
N VAL A 266 47.30 24.45 -12.91
CA VAL A 266 47.48 23.08 -12.41
C VAL A 266 48.96 22.76 -12.13
N ASP A 267 49.89 23.36 -12.88
CA ASP A 267 51.33 23.20 -12.64
C ASP A 267 51.77 23.85 -11.30
N GLU A 268 51.20 25.00 -10.94
CA GLU A 268 51.40 25.61 -9.62
C GLU A 268 50.70 24.84 -8.49
N LEU A 269 49.61 24.11 -8.80
CA LEU A 269 48.94 23.22 -7.85
C LEU A 269 49.74 21.94 -7.61
N ASN A 270 50.46 21.44 -8.62
CA ASN A 270 51.26 20.21 -8.56
C ASN A 270 52.68 20.42 -7.98
N ALA A 271 53.21 21.64 -7.94
CA ALA A 271 54.58 21.92 -7.50
C ALA A 271 54.82 21.83 -5.96
N GLY A 272 53.78 21.58 -5.15
CA GLY A 272 53.83 21.73 -3.68
C GLY A 272 53.67 20.47 -2.80
N GLY A 273 53.44 19.28 -3.36
CA GLY A 273 53.12 18.08 -2.57
C GLY A 273 51.63 17.96 -2.17
N SER A 274 51.23 16.77 -1.72
CA SER A 274 49.90 16.12 -1.80
C SER A 274 48.71 16.73 -1.01
N SER A 275 48.76 18.00 -0.61
CA SER A 275 47.58 18.85 -0.38
C SER A 275 48.02 20.19 0.17
N PHE A 276 47.35 21.27 -0.24
CA PHE A 276 47.50 22.55 0.45
C PHE A 276 46.17 23.29 0.54
N THR A 277 45.99 24.02 1.65
CA THR A 277 44.84 24.89 1.91
C THR A 277 45.32 26.33 1.98
N ARG A 278 44.70 27.22 1.20
CA ARG A 278 45.02 28.66 1.24
C ARG A 278 43.79 29.46 0.84
N GLN A 279 43.48 30.54 1.57
CA GLN A 279 42.48 31.54 1.18
C GLN A 279 41.15 30.95 0.66
N GLY A 280 40.53 30.04 1.43
CA GLY A 280 39.20 29.50 1.12
C GLY A 280 39.15 28.41 0.05
N TYR A 281 40.27 27.80 -0.33
CA TYR A 281 40.25 26.59 -1.14
C TYR A 281 41.29 25.58 -0.67
N THR A 282 41.00 24.30 -0.94
CA THR A 282 41.83 23.14 -0.63
C THR A 282 41.97 22.31 -1.88
N VAL A 283 43.20 22.01 -2.28
CA VAL A 283 43.50 21.16 -3.44
C VAL A 283 43.97 19.81 -2.92
N THR A 284 43.35 18.73 -3.40
CA THR A 284 43.75 17.34 -3.13
C THR A 284 44.28 16.70 -4.41
N ASP A 285 44.72 15.44 -4.33
CA ASP A 285 45.17 14.68 -5.51
C ASP A 285 44.06 14.43 -6.55
N SER A 286 42.79 14.63 -6.20
CA SER A 286 41.63 14.30 -7.04
C SER A 286 40.59 15.41 -7.19
N GLU A 287 40.57 16.41 -6.29
CA GLU A 287 39.55 17.45 -6.28
C GLU A 287 40.11 18.80 -5.82
N LEU A 288 39.55 19.88 -6.37
CA LEU A 288 39.59 21.21 -5.80
C LEU A 288 38.31 21.45 -5.01
N VAL A 289 38.49 21.83 -3.75
CA VAL A 289 37.42 22.17 -2.80
C VAL A 289 37.48 23.67 -2.55
N ILE A 290 36.37 24.38 -2.75
CA ILE A 290 36.25 25.83 -2.56
C ILE A 290 35.21 26.09 -1.46
N ASP A 291 35.61 26.80 -0.42
CA ASP A 291 34.72 27.37 0.59
C ASP A 291 33.96 28.55 -0.05
N MET A 292 32.68 28.32 -0.32
CA MET A 292 31.84 29.28 -1.02
C MET A 292 31.58 30.50 -0.16
N GLN A 293 31.48 30.36 1.16
CA GLN A 293 31.25 31.49 2.05
C GLN A 293 32.47 32.40 2.11
N TYR A 294 33.66 31.80 2.24
CA TYR A 294 34.91 32.57 2.22
C TYR A 294 35.04 33.34 0.90
N VAL A 295 34.90 32.65 -0.24
CA VAL A 295 35.01 33.29 -1.57
C VAL A 295 33.89 34.32 -1.77
N PHE A 296 32.66 34.02 -1.37
CA PHE A 296 31.54 34.96 -1.44
C PHE A 296 31.83 36.26 -0.69
N ASN A 297 32.52 36.20 0.45
CA ASN A 297 32.87 37.39 1.23
C ASN A 297 34.02 38.20 0.62
N GLN A 298 34.86 37.60 -0.23
CA GLN A 298 35.98 38.29 -0.89
C GLN A 298 35.57 38.95 -2.22
N LEU A 299 34.56 38.42 -2.91
CA LEU A 299 34.18 38.89 -4.24
C LEU A 299 33.07 39.94 -4.18
N THR A 300 33.16 41.00 -4.97
CA THR A 300 32.02 41.92 -5.16
C THR A 300 30.97 41.29 -6.09
N GLU A 301 31.41 40.70 -7.20
CA GLU A 301 30.58 39.92 -8.13
C GLU A 301 30.65 38.43 -7.78
N LYS A 302 29.52 37.76 -7.64
CA LYS A 302 29.46 36.41 -7.05
C LYS A 302 29.64 35.34 -8.13
N TYR A 303 30.78 35.32 -8.81
CA TYR A 303 31.09 34.33 -9.85
C TYR A 303 32.54 33.83 -9.83
N ILE A 304 32.72 32.56 -10.22
CA ILE A 304 34.00 31.92 -10.52
C ILE A 304 34.02 31.53 -12.00
N TYR A 305 35.16 31.69 -12.67
CA TYR A 305 35.38 31.26 -14.05
C TYR A 305 36.41 30.13 -14.12
N ILE A 306 36.08 29.09 -14.88
CA ILE A 306 36.95 27.93 -15.12
C ILE A 306 37.16 27.75 -16.61
N ALA A 307 38.41 27.78 -17.09
CA ALA A 307 38.75 27.48 -18.48
C ALA A 307 39.21 26.03 -18.64
N GLN A 308 38.68 25.30 -19.62
CA GLN A 308 39.08 23.92 -19.89
C GLN A 308 38.92 23.50 -21.37
N PRO A 309 39.62 22.44 -21.82
CA PRO A 309 39.52 21.94 -23.17
C PRO A 309 38.14 21.38 -23.51
N TYR A 310 37.71 21.53 -24.76
CA TYR A 310 36.40 21.05 -25.24
C TYR A 310 36.19 19.54 -25.04
N THR A 311 37.27 18.74 -25.12
CA THR A 311 37.24 17.28 -24.93
C THR A 311 36.83 16.84 -23.52
N GLN A 312 36.83 17.76 -22.54
CA GLN A 312 36.50 17.48 -21.14
C GLN A 312 35.16 18.07 -20.71
N GLN A 313 34.35 18.58 -21.66
CA GLN A 313 33.08 19.24 -21.33
C GLN A 313 32.11 18.38 -20.52
N SER A 314 32.06 17.08 -20.79
CA SER A 314 31.21 16.12 -20.07
C SER A 314 31.76 15.70 -18.70
N GLN A 315 32.98 16.10 -18.35
CA GLN A 315 33.66 15.67 -17.13
C GLN A 315 33.57 16.70 -16.00
N LEU A 316 33.16 17.95 -16.29
CA LEU A 316 32.93 18.96 -15.27
C LEU A 316 31.56 18.73 -14.61
N TYR A 317 31.57 18.22 -13.39
CA TYR A 317 30.42 18.26 -12.50
C TYR A 317 30.77 19.06 -11.24
N VAL A 318 29.87 19.95 -10.86
CA VAL A 318 30.05 20.82 -9.68
C VAL A 318 29.16 20.29 -8.58
N LYS A 319 29.77 19.78 -7.50
CA LYS A 319 29.01 19.36 -6.31
C LYS A 319 29.04 20.51 -5.32
N VAL A 320 27.87 21.06 -5.03
CA VAL A 320 27.70 22.05 -3.97
C VAL A 320 27.04 21.37 -2.78
N SER A 321 27.79 21.23 -1.69
CA SER A 321 27.25 20.79 -0.41
C SER A 321 27.08 22.00 0.49
N LYS A 322 25.91 22.15 1.12
CA LYS A 322 25.80 23.09 2.24
C LYS A 322 26.61 22.50 3.39
N GLU A 323 27.62 23.21 3.85
CA GLU A 323 28.23 22.91 5.14
C GLU A 323 27.13 23.21 6.17
N GLN A 324 26.60 22.17 6.81
CA GLN A 324 25.54 22.36 7.80
C GLN A 324 26.18 22.94 9.05
N TYR A 325 26.10 24.26 9.20
CA TYR A 325 26.40 24.90 10.47
C TYR A 325 25.28 24.57 11.45
N LEU A 326 25.63 24.24 12.69
CA LEU A 326 24.62 23.92 13.72
C LEU A 326 23.63 25.07 13.94
N THR A 327 23.98 26.31 13.55
CA THR A 327 23.08 27.47 13.52
C THR A 327 21.85 27.26 12.60
N ASP A 328 21.98 26.52 11.51
CA ASP A 328 20.86 26.14 10.64
C ASP A 328 19.96 25.07 11.30
N LEU A 329 20.50 24.28 12.25
CA LEU A 329 19.75 23.35 13.11
C LEU A 329 19.14 24.06 14.33
N MET A 330 19.76 25.15 14.82
CA MET A 330 19.31 25.94 15.97
C MET A 330 18.09 26.83 15.67
N ALA A 331 17.78 27.13 14.40
CA ALA A 331 16.56 27.88 14.04
C ALA A 331 15.24 27.10 14.31
N LEU A 332 15.33 25.84 14.78
CA LEU A 332 14.19 24.97 15.10
C LEU A 332 14.07 24.64 16.60
N SER A 333 14.89 25.22 17.48
CA SER A 333 14.71 25.11 18.94
C SER A 333 14.53 26.48 19.57
N ASP A 334 13.37 26.70 20.19
CA ASP A 334 12.88 27.99 20.67
C ASP A 334 13.56 28.49 21.97
N THR A 335 14.85 28.20 22.19
CA THR A 335 15.56 28.68 23.39
C THR A 335 16.94 29.23 23.06
N ASN A 336 17.02 30.55 23.18
CA ASN A 336 18.23 31.36 23.10
C ASN A 336 19.36 30.88 24.05
N ASN A 337 20.60 31.13 23.61
CA ASN A 337 21.86 31.14 24.34
C ASN A 337 22.64 29.83 24.53
N VAL A 338 23.23 29.32 23.44
CA VAL A 338 24.53 28.62 23.56
C VAL A 338 25.49 29.17 22.49
N THR A 339 26.48 29.94 22.94
CA THR A 339 27.53 30.52 22.11
C THR A 339 28.51 29.45 21.61
N ASN A 340 28.85 29.52 20.31
CA ASN A 340 29.92 28.83 19.58
C ASN A 340 30.98 28.10 20.44
N LYS A 341 30.87 26.77 20.55
CA LYS A 341 31.96 25.88 21.00
C LYS A 341 32.31 24.85 19.93
N ALA A 342 33.59 24.47 19.86
CA ALA A 342 34.10 23.51 18.90
C ALA A 342 33.67 22.07 19.22
N LEU A 343 33.52 21.23 18.18
CA LEU A 343 33.02 19.85 18.27
C LEU A 343 33.80 18.96 19.26
N THR A 344 35.10 19.19 19.40
CA THR A 344 36.00 18.51 20.34
C THR A 344 35.76 18.88 21.81
N GLU A 345 35.16 20.03 22.10
CA GLU A 345 34.76 20.38 23.47
C GLU A 345 33.44 19.70 23.85
N LEU A 346 32.59 19.41 22.86
CA LEU A 346 31.30 18.73 23.03
C LEU A 346 31.45 17.21 23.11
N SER A 347 32.44 16.56 22.48
CA SER A 347 32.62 15.09 22.57
C SER A 347 32.81 14.59 24.00
N ASN A 348 33.28 15.44 24.91
CA ASN A 348 33.36 15.10 26.30
C ASN A 348 31.98 15.12 26.98
N GLU A 349 31.00 15.92 26.54
CA GLU A 349 29.69 16.11 27.20
C GLU A 349 28.62 15.05 26.81
N TYR A 350 28.89 14.23 25.78
CA TYR A 350 27.97 13.24 25.19
C TYR A 350 28.65 11.87 25.08
N LEU A 351 28.65 11.08 26.17
CA LEU A 351 29.15 9.71 26.17
C LEU A 351 27.97 8.71 26.12
N PRO A 352 27.92 7.78 25.16
CA PRO A 352 26.82 6.81 25.05
C PRO A 352 26.91 5.77 26.17
N VAL A 353 25.82 5.58 26.92
CA VAL A 353 25.66 4.48 27.88
C VAL A 353 24.72 3.46 27.28
N ASP A 354 25.19 2.24 27.11
CA ASP A 354 24.38 1.15 26.56
C ASP A 354 23.65 0.42 27.68
N ILE A 355 22.34 0.19 27.52
CA ILE A 355 21.50 -0.48 28.52
C ILE A 355 20.95 -1.78 27.94
N LYS A 356 21.26 -2.90 28.56
CA LYS A 356 20.78 -4.24 28.17
C LYS A 356 19.93 -4.85 29.29
N PRO A 357 18.62 -5.10 29.07
CA PRO A 357 17.80 -5.81 30.03
C PRO A 357 18.15 -7.31 30.06
N LEU A 358 18.31 -7.89 31.25
CA LEU A 358 18.56 -9.30 31.50
C LEU A 358 17.29 -9.93 32.10
N TYR A 359 16.39 -10.38 31.23
CA TYR A 359 15.08 -10.89 31.61
C TYR A 359 15.16 -12.20 32.40
N ARG A 360 14.36 -12.30 33.48
CA ARG A 360 14.24 -13.45 34.39
C ARG A 360 15.54 -13.87 35.09
N GLN A 361 16.58 -13.04 35.04
CA GLN A 361 17.84 -13.30 35.74
C GLN A 361 17.91 -12.44 37.01
N ARG A 362 18.19 -13.10 38.14
CA ARG A 362 18.49 -12.47 39.42
C ARG A 362 19.91 -12.84 39.82
N ASN A 363 20.65 -11.88 40.37
CA ASN A 363 21.93 -12.14 41.02
C ASN A 363 21.65 -12.91 42.33
N ILE A 364 22.18 -14.13 42.45
CA ILE A 364 22.02 -14.96 43.66
C ILE A 364 23.15 -14.66 44.63
N SER A 365 24.39 -14.78 44.16
CA SER A 365 25.61 -14.63 44.97
C SER A 365 26.79 -14.32 44.06
N TRP A 366 27.91 -13.90 44.66
CA TRP A 366 29.17 -13.76 43.96
C TRP A 366 30.30 -14.31 44.82
N ASN A 367 31.35 -14.82 44.19
CA ASN A 367 32.52 -15.31 44.87
C ASN A 367 33.42 -14.12 45.27
N THR A 368 33.53 -13.85 46.56
CA THR A 368 34.27 -12.70 47.10
C THR A 368 35.79 -12.74 46.82
N THR A 369 36.32 -13.91 46.46
CA THR A 369 37.74 -14.11 46.16
C THR A 369 38.01 -14.06 44.66
N THR A 370 37.16 -14.67 43.83
CA THR A 370 37.37 -14.73 42.37
C THR A 370 36.68 -13.61 41.59
N GLY A 371 35.67 -12.96 42.19
CA GLY A 371 34.84 -11.95 41.54
C GLY A 371 33.73 -12.53 40.65
N GLU A 372 33.60 -13.85 40.56
CA GLU A 372 32.64 -14.50 39.66
C GLU A 372 31.22 -14.42 40.19
N LEU A 373 30.28 -14.09 39.30
CA LEU A 373 28.86 -13.89 39.61
C LEU A 373 28.06 -15.17 39.32
N ASN A 374 27.17 -15.53 40.24
CA ASN A 374 26.21 -16.62 40.06
C ASN A 374 24.80 -16.05 39.80
N PHE A 375 24.24 -16.40 38.65
CA PHE A 375 22.87 -16.05 38.28
C PHE A 375 21.88 -17.13 38.67
N GLY A 376 20.65 -16.70 38.98
CA GLY A 376 19.48 -17.53 39.19
C GLY A 376 18.32 -17.08 38.35
N ASN A 377 17.41 -18.01 38.04
CA ASN A 377 16.14 -17.65 37.44
C ASN A 377 15.20 -17.05 38.50
N SER A 378 14.54 -15.94 38.18
CA SER A 378 13.53 -15.34 39.04
C SER A 378 12.38 -14.77 38.22
N ASP A 379 11.14 -15.07 38.61
CA ASP A 379 9.94 -14.47 38.02
C ASP A 379 9.61 -13.10 38.63
N VAL A 380 10.22 -12.79 39.78
CA VAL A 380 9.94 -11.58 40.58
C VAL A 380 10.95 -10.47 40.28
N TYR A 381 12.21 -10.83 40.02
CA TYR A 381 13.30 -9.87 39.83
C TYR A 381 13.91 -9.96 38.43
N ALA A 382 14.41 -8.82 37.93
CA ALA A 382 15.19 -8.73 36.71
C ALA A 382 16.38 -7.79 36.91
N ALA A 383 17.47 -8.03 36.18
CA ALA A 383 18.65 -7.19 36.16
C ALA A 383 18.74 -6.39 34.86
N MET A 384 19.41 -5.25 34.91
CA MET A 384 19.81 -4.47 33.74
C MET A 384 21.32 -4.29 33.79
N GLU A 385 21.96 -4.41 32.64
CA GLU A 385 23.39 -4.22 32.47
C GLU A 385 23.66 -2.93 31.73
N LEU A 386 24.57 -2.12 32.28
CA LEU A 386 25.04 -0.86 31.71
C LEU A 386 26.49 -1.03 31.28
N THR A 387 26.76 -0.85 29.99
CA THR A 387 28.10 -0.85 29.38
C THR A 387 28.41 0.52 28.77
N ASN A 388 29.68 0.77 28.40
CA ASN A 388 30.15 2.08 27.95
C ASN A 388 29.88 3.19 28.99
N LEU A 389 30.20 2.91 30.26
CA LEU A 389 29.97 3.86 31.35
C LEU A 389 30.74 5.17 31.12
N PRO A 390 30.13 6.34 31.34
CA PRO A 390 30.79 7.61 31.11
C PRO A 390 31.80 7.86 32.25
N ASP A 391 32.79 8.70 32.00
CA ASP A 391 33.80 9.08 33.01
C ASP A 391 33.37 10.30 33.86
N LYS A 392 32.17 10.83 33.60
CA LYS A 392 31.58 11.96 34.33
C LYS A 392 30.05 12.00 34.25
N GLY A 393 29.47 12.94 34.98
CA GLY A 393 28.03 13.19 35.07
C GLY A 393 27.29 12.23 36.00
N LEU A 394 25.96 12.38 36.06
CA LEU A 394 25.10 11.75 37.04
C LEU A 394 24.02 10.89 36.36
N MET A 395 23.66 9.79 36.99
CA MET A 395 22.46 9.00 36.67
C MET A 395 21.50 9.07 37.85
N LYS A 396 20.24 9.45 37.62
CA LYS A 396 19.18 9.46 38.63
C LYS A 396 18.08 8.48 38.26
N PHE A 397 17.59 7.71 39.22
CA PHE A 397 16.45 6.81 39.01
C PHE A 397 15.65 6.63 40.29
N LYS A 398 14.36 6.30 40.16
CA LYS A 398 13.44 6.19 41.30
C LYS A 398 13.80 4.99 42.18
N GLN A 399 13.78 5.20 43.49
CA GLN A 399 13.84 4.13 44.48
C GLN A 399 12.49 3.39 44.50
N THR A 400 12.38 2.25 43.82
CA THR A 400 11.19 1.37 43.92
C THR A 400 11.30 0.45 45.13
N VAL A 401 10.24 -0.30 45.49
CA VAL A 401 10.20 -1.14 46.71
C VAL A 401 11.29 -2.23 46.64
N LEU A 402 12.38 -2.09 47.41
CA LEU A 402 13.55 -2.97 47.36
C LEU A 402 13.48 -4.06 48.45
N ASP A 403 13.62 -5.33 48.07
CA ASP A 403 13.89 -6.40 49.04
C ASP A 403 15.40 -6.64 49.20
N SER A 404 15.90 -6.19 50.34
CA SER A 404 17.10 -6.47 51.13
C SER A 404 18.48 -6.88 50.53
N GLY A 405 18.64 -7.30 49.28
CA GLY A 405 19.85 -8.04 48.85
C GLY A 405 20.95 -7.29 48.09
N GLN A 406 20.68 -6.84 46.87
CA GLN A 406 21.72 -6.50 45.89
C GLN A 406 21.12 -5.51 44.88
N PHE A 407 21.62 -4.28 44.85
CA PHE A 407 20.99 -3.19 44.12
C PHE A 407 21.84 -2.72 42.93
N ILE A 408 23.12 -2.43 43.16
CA ILE A 408 24.09 -2.06 42.11
C ILE A 408 25.34 -2.91 42.25
N MET A 409 25.75 -3.58 41.17
CA MET A 409 27.05 -4.26 41.08
C MET A 409 27.93 -3.57 40.05
N LEU A 410 29.21 -3.38 40.37
CA LEU A 410 30.22 -2.89 39.45
C LEU A 410 31.12 -4.04 39.02
N PHE A 411 31.47 -4.06 37.74
CA PHE A 411 32.30 -5.07 37.12
C PHE A 411 33.53 -4.45 36.49
N ASP A 412 34.63 -5.20 36.48
CA ASP A 412 35.78 -4.88 35.64
C ASP A 412 35.60 -5.35 34.19
N ASN A 413 36.59 -5.04 33.35
CA ASN A 413 36.62 -5.40 31.93
C ASN A 413 36.73 -6.92 31.66
N THR A 414 37.01 -7.72 32.68
CA THR A 414 37.00 -9.20 32.60
C THR A 414 35.64 -9.79 33.01
N GLY A 415 34.69 -8.95 33.42
CA GLY A 415 33.37 -9.36 33.87
C GLY A 415 33.31 -9.79 35.34
N LYS A 416 34.35 -9.51 36.13
CA LYS A 416 34.39 -9.83 37.56
C LYS A 416 33.78 -8.71 38.39
N VAL A 417 32.98 -9.06 39.39
CA VAL A 417 32.41 -8.12 40.36
C VAL A 417 33.54 -7.52 41.19
N ILE A 418 33.65 -6.18 41.16
CA ILE A 418 34.65 -5.43 41.93
C ILE A 418 34.03 -4.63 43.08
N ALA A 419 32.73 -4.35 43.01
CA ALA A 419 31.98 -3.74 44.10
C ALA A 419 30.50 -4.15 44.03
N ASN A 420 29.86 -4.24 45.19
CA ASN A 420 28.43 -4.53 45.31
C ASN A 420 27.82 -3.61 46.37
N PHE A 421 26.76 -2.92 46.01
CA PHE A 421 26.02 -1.99 46.87
C PHE A 421 24.59 -2.54 47.06
N GLY A 422 24.26 -2.88 48.31
CA GLY A 422 22.96 -3.43 48.71
C GLY A 422 22.09 -2.44 49.50
N THR A 423 20.93 -2.89 49.99
CA THR A 423 19.91 -2.06 50.68
C THR A 423 20.33 -1.44 52.02
N GLN A 424 21.53 -1.73 52.53
CA GLN A 424 22.06 -1.10 53.75
C GLN A 424 22.32 0.42 53.60
N TYR A 425 22.10 0.99 52.41
CA TYR A 425 22.05 2.45 52.19
C TYR A 425 20.71 3.10 52.61
N ASN A 426 19.73 2.32 53.09
CA ASN A 426 18.41 2.80 53.52
C ASN A 426 18.35 3.45 54.91
N ASP A 427 19.39 3.38 55.74
CA ASP A 427 19.35 3.94 57.11
C ASP A 427 19.88 5.38 57.20
N GLY A 428 20.33 5.96 56.09
CA GLY A 428 20.88 7.31 56.03
C GLY A 428 22.25 7.49 56.70
N THR A 429 22.89 6.42 57.19
CA THR A 429 24.16 6.51 57.94
C THR A 429 25.41 6.30 57.08
N LYS A 430 25.27 5.78 55.86
CA LYS A 430 26.36 5.66 54.89
C LYS A 430 25.93 6.25 53.56
N THR A 431 26.51 7.39 53.18
CA THR A 431 26.52 7.88 51.81
C THR A 431 27.87 7.53 51.20
N LEU A 432 27.88 6.98 49.99
CA LEU A 432 29.10 6.99 49.19
C LEU A 432 29.09 8.31 48.44
N ASP A 433 30.25 8.93 48.33
CA ASP A 433 30.38 10.20 47.59
C ASP A 433 29.88 10.09 46.15
N PHE A 434 29.84 8.87 45.60
CA PHE A 434 29.39 8.54 44.25
C PHE A 434 28.03 7.84 44.15
N LEU A 435 27.40 7.46 45.26
CA LEU A 435 26.08 6.82 45.28
C LEU A 435 25.31 7.27 46.52
N TYR A 436 24.28 8.09 46.30
CA TYR A 436 23.53 8.76 47.37
C TYR A 436 22.06 8.98 46.99
N LEU A 437 21.23 9.30 47.99
CA LEU A 437 19.82 9.62 47.79
C LEU A 437 19.61 11.14 47.65
N ASP A 438 18.78 11.53 46.69
CA ASP A 438 18.30 12.89 46.47
C ASP A 438 16.77 12.86 46.44
N GLY A 439 16.14 13.06 47.60
CA GLY A 439 14.71 12.79 47.78
C GLY A 439 14.38 11.30 47.64
N THR A 440 13.47 10.96 46.73
CA THR A 440 13.10 9.56 46.40
C THR A 440 13.97 8.97 45.28
N ASP A 441 14.94 9.72 44.77
CA ASP A 441 15.79 9.30 43.66
C ASP A 441 17.13 8.80 44.19
N VAL A 442 17.58 7.68 43.64
CA VAL A 442 18.95 7.21 43.76
C VAL A 442 19.78 7.94 42.72
N VAL A 443 20.88 8.56 43.15
CA VAL A 443 21.83 9.28 42.31
C VAL A 443 23.17 8.54 42.30
N PHE A 444 23.67 8.24 41.11
CA PHE A 444 25.01 7.68 40.86
C PHE A 444 25.88 8.71 40.13
N ASP A 445 27.03 9.08 40.69
CA ASP A 445 28.01 9.99 40.09
C ASP A 445 29.15 9.17 39.46
N PHE A 446 29.18 9.15 38.13
CA PHE A 446 30.12 8.32 37.38
C PHE A 446 31.57 8.73 37.58
N LYS A 447 31.86 10.04 37.70
CA LYS A 447 33.23 10.52 37.88
C LYS A 447 33.79 10.03 39.19
N LYS A 448 33.02 10.23 40.26
CA LYS A 448 33.43 9.83 41.60
C LYS A 448 33.48 8.30 41.74
N ALA A 449 32.58 7.59 41.07
CA ALA A 449 32.58 6.13 41.07
C ALA A 449 33.81 5.55 40.39
N LEU A 450 34.24 6.13 39.25
CA LEU A 450 35.45 5.72 38.54
C LEU A 450 36.72 6.05 39.34
N ILE A 451 36.75 7.19 40.04
CA ILE A 451 37.86 7.52 40.95
C ILE A 451 37.94 6.50 42.09
N ALA A 452 36.80 6.14 42.69
CA ALA A 452 36.74 5.15 43.78
C ALA A 452 37.01 3.71 43.30
N ASN A 453 36.64 3.39 42.06
CA ASN A 453 36.77 2.07 41.45
C ASN A 453 37.42 2.18 40.05
N PRO A 454 38.74 2.37 39.94
CA PRO A 454 39.41 2.68 38.67
C PRO A 454 39.32 1.59 37.59
N LYS A 455 38.95 0.35 37.98
CA LYS A 455 38.77 -0.78 37.08
C LYS A 455 37.33 -0.94 36.60
N MET A 456 36.41 -0.09 37.03
CA MET A 456 34.99 -0.15 36.66
C MET A 456 34.84 0.02 35.14
N ALA A 457 34.27 -1.01 34.51
CA ALA A 457 33.98 -1.01 33.08
C ALA A 457 32.49 -1.21 32.78
N LYS A 458 31.76 -1.85 33.70
CA LYS A 458 30.36 -2.21 33.54
C LYS A 458 29.63 -2.14 34.87
N MET A 459 28.33 -1.89 34.83
CA MET A 459 27.45 -1.86 35.99
C MET A 459 26.24 -2.77 35.75
N GLN A 460 25.68 -3.35 36.81
CA GLN A 460 24.35 -3.94 36.77
C GLN A 460 23.46 -3.39 37.87
N ILE A 461 22.18 -3.19 37.56
CA ILE A 461 21.14 -2.71 38.48
C ILE A 461 20.04 -3.77 38.55
N THR A 462 19.65 -4.20 39.75
CA THR A 462 18.61 -5.23 39.94
C THR A 462 17.35 -4.64 40.58
N GLN A 463 16.16 -4.97 40.03
CA GLN A 463 14.86 -4.48 40.51
C GLN A 463 13.71 -5.49 40.27
N MET A 464 12.50 -5.16 40.72
CA MET A 464 11.30 -5.97 40.46
C MET A 464 10.93 -5.96 38.96
N ARG A 465 10.49 -7.11 38.44
CA ARG A 465 10.23 -7.32 37.01
C ARG A 465 9.15 -6.41 36.43
N GLY A 466 8.13 -6.05 37.21
CA GLY A 466 7.06 -5.13 36.78
C GLY A 466 7.58 -3.73 36.42
N ASP A 467 8.67 -3.31 37.05
CA ASP A 467 9.22 -1.96 36.93
C ASP A 467 10.30 -1.85 35.85
N ILE A 468 10.78 -2.96 35.26
CA ILE A 468 11.85 -2.91 34.24
C ILE A 468 11.42 -2.23 32.95
N PHE A 469 10.12 -2.28 32.63
CA PHE A 469 9.57 -1.61 31.46
C PHE A 469 9.25 -0.13 31.71
N THR A 470 9.24 0.30 32.98
CA THR A 470 9.01 1.69 33.40
C THR A 470 10.28 2.38 33.88
N PHE A 471 11.38 1.62 34.05
CA PHE A 471 12.68 2.14 34.45
C PHE A 471 13.29 3.03 33.38
N LYS A 472 13.28 4.34 33.66
CA LYS A 472 13.84 5.39 32.81
C LYS A 472 14.86 6.20 33.63
N PRO A 473 16.13 5.77 33.68
CA PRO A 473 17.15 6.54 34.38
C PRO A 473 17.36 7.86 33.63
N VAL A 474 17.39 8.96 34.38
CA VAL A 474 17.62 10.30 33.85
C VAL A 474 19.09 10.65 34.06
N PHE A 475 19.78 10.98 32.97
CA PHE A 475 21.19 11.36 33.02
C PHE A 475 21.34 12.88 33.05
N TYR A 476 22.23 13.39 33.92
CA TYR A 476 22.50 14.82 34.08
C TYR A 476 24.00 15.08 33.91
N GLY A 477 24.38 16.05 33.08
CA GLY A 477 25.80 16.31 32.76
C GLY A 477 26.46 15.22 31.89
N VAL A 478 25.67 14.22 31.46
CA VAL A 478 25.90 13.33 30.32
C VAL A 478 24.61 13.36 29.53
N LYS A 479 24.63 13.75 28.25
CA LYS A 479 23.43 13.70 27.42
C LYS A 479 23.39 12.38 26.66
N ASN A 480 22.29 11.65 26.81
CA ASN A 480 22.04 10.43 26.03
C ASN A 480 21.96 10.80 24.55
N VAL A 481 22.88 10.27 23.75
CA VAL A 481 22.94 10.49 22.31
C VAL A 481 21.60 10.12 21.64
N SER A 482 20.90 9.10 22.14
CA SER A 482 19.59 8.68 21.62
C SER A 482 18.46 9.69 21.84
N GLU A 483 18.64 10.72 22.68
CA GLU A 483 17.64 11.80 22.86
C GLU A 483 17.97 13.04 22.01
N VAL A 484 19.23 13.20 21.59
CA VAL A 484 19.68 14.33 20.76
C VAL A 484 19.74 13.94 19.27
N LEU A 485 19.90 12.66 18.96
CA LEU A 485 20.01 12.13 17.60
C LEU A 485 18.73 11.42 17.09
N LYS A 486 17.56 11.59 17.74
CA LYS A 486 16.30 11.00 17.20
C LYS A 486 15.95 11.46 15.78
N TRP A 487 16.57 12.54 15.29
CA TRP A 487 16.41 13.00 13.91
C TRP A 487 17.65 12.76 13.03
N ALA A 488 18.70 12.15 13.57
CA ALA A 488 19.99 11.95 12.91
C ALA A 488 20.42 10.47 12.80
N ASP A 489 19.67 9.50 13.33
CA ASP A 489 19.84 8.08 12.99
C ASP A 489 19.08 7.70 11.71
N ALA A 490 19.47 8.34 10.60
CA ALA A 490 19.17 7.88 9.25
C ALA A 490 20.44 7.41 8.52
N THR A 491 21.46 6.95 9.24
CA THR A 491 22.68 6.40 8.61
C THR A 491 23.23 5.13 9.26
N ASN A 492 22.40 4.39 9.99
CA ASN A 492 22.47 2.94 9.95
C ASN A 492 21.19 2.44 9.29
N GLU A 493 21.01 2.77 8.01
CA GLU A 493 20.22 1.89 7.15
C GLU A 493 20.91 0.52 7.26
N THR A 494 20.32 -0.39 8.02
CA THR A 494 20.34 -1.79 7.61
C THR A 494 20.07 -1.76 6.12
N GLN A 495 21.02 -2.23 5.32
CA GLN A 495 20.88 -2.44 3.89
C GLN A 495 19.40 -2.75 3.57
N ASP A 496 18.72 -1.87 2.83
CA ASP A 496 17.28 -1.97 2.58
C ASP A 496 17.02 -3.31 1.86
N GLU A 497 16.68 -4.34 2.63
CA GLU A 497 16.53 -5.70 2.14
C GLU A 497 15.30 -5.77 1.23
N LEU A 498 15.55 -5.92 -0.07
CA LEU A 498 14.49 -6.09 -1.05
C LEU A 498 13.89 -7.49 -0.91
N MET A 499 12.59 -7.55 -0.69
CA MET A 499 11.81 -8.79 -0.66
C MET A 499 11.53 -9.19 -2.11
N LEU A 500 12.47 -9.91 -2.73
CA LEU A 500 12.39 -10.34 -4.13
C LEU A 500 12.14 -11.86 -4.20
N PRO A 501 11.13 -12.32 -4.95
CA PRO A 501 10.97 -13.72 -5.25
C PRO A 501 11.86 -14.11 -6.44
N SER A 502 12.30 -15.37 -6.50
CA SER A 502 13.06 -15.92 -7.62
C SER A 502 12.24 -16.00 -8.89
N VAL A 503 10.91 -16.03 -8.78
CA VAL A 503 9.99 -16.05 -9.91
C VAL A 503 8.73 -15.24 -9.59
N TYR A 504 8.36 -14.36 -10.52
CA TYR A 504 7.05 -13.74 -10.60
C TYR A 504 6.26 -14.31 -11.79
N PRO A 505 5.36 -15.29 -11.57
CA PRO A 505 4.59 -15.90 -12.65
C PRO A 505 3.51 -14.95 -13.16
N VAL A 506 3.48 -14.72 -14.47
CA VAL A 506 2.49 -13.86 -15.15
C VAL A 506 1.91 -14.60 -16.35
N MET A 507 0.59 -14.62 -16.47
CA MET A 507 -0.10 -15.26 -17.61
C MET A 507 0.19 -14.52 -18.91
N ASN A 508 0.50 -15.27 -19.97
CA ASN A 508 0.69 -14.72 -21.31
C ASN A 508 -0.55 -13.90 -21.76
N GLY A 509 -0.31 -12.70 -22.29
CA GLY A 509 -1.37 -11.79 -22.76
C GLY A 509 -2.22 -11.13 -21.66
N LYS A 510 -1.83 -11.25 -20.38
CA LYS A 510 -2.48 -10.57 -19.25
C LYS A 510 -1.59 -9.46 -18.69
N THR A 511 -2.21 -8.42 -18.16
CA THR A 511 -1.52 -7.32 -17.48
C THR A 511 -1.24 -7.70 -16.03
N ALA A 512 -0.01 -7.53 -15.59
CA ALA A 512 0.40 -7.67 -14.18
C ALA A 512 1.13 -6.39 -13.72
N ASN A 513 1.25 -6.18 -12.41
CA ASN A 513 1.96 -5.02 -11.86
C ASN A 513 3.10 -5.48 -10.95
N VAL A 514 4.14 -4.66 -10.87
CA VAL A 514 5.10 -4.68 -9.78
C VAL A 514 4.96 -3.39 -9.00
N VAL A 515 4.36 -3.49 -7.82
CA VAL A 515 4.17 -2.39 -6.87
C VAL A 515 5.45 -2.21 -6.08
N LEU A 516 6.21 -1.18 -6.43
CA LEU A 516 7.58 -1.00 -5.95
C LEU A 516 7.62 -0.83 -4.44
N THR A 517 6.64 -0.11 -3.86
CA THR A 517 6.50 0.12 -2.40
C THR A 517 6.45 -1.14 -1.57
N ASN A 518 6.06 -2.25 -2.17
CA ASN A 518 5.90 -3.50 -1.46
C ASN A 518 7.19 -4.31 -1.42
N LEU A 519 8.26 -3.85 -2.07
CA LEU A 519 9.55 -4.54 -2.10
C LEU A 519 10.40 -4.28 -0.85
N LEU A 520 10.09 -3.26 -0.05
CA LEU A 520 10.90 -2.89 1.11
C LEU A 520 10.31 -3.42 2.41
N LYS A 521 11.20 -3.88 3.30
CA LYS A 521 10.87 -4.31 4.66
C LYS A 521 10.65 -3.12 5.62
N SER A 522 11.43 -2.06 5.49
CA SER A 522 11.34 -0.79 6.23
C SER A 522 10.76 0.31 5.32
N GLY A 523 10.04 1.29 5.86
CA GLY A 523 9.31 2.32 5.09
C GLY A 523 10.19 3.35 4.35
N SER A 524 11.38 2.97 3.89
CA SER A 524 12.37 3.83 3.27
C SER A 524 11.92 4.35 1.90
N VAL A 525 12.39 5.55 1.55
CA VAL A 525 12.01 6.29 0.34
C VAL A 525 12.80 5.79 -0.87
N TYR A 526 12.09 5.39 -1.94
CA TYR A 526 12.68 5.05 -3.25
C TYR A 526 13.37 6.25 -3.92
N ASP A 527 14.55 6.02 -4.52
CA ASP A 527 15.13 6.89 -5.55
C ASP A 527 15.19 6.10 -6.86
N ASP A 528 14.18 6.31 -7.71
CA ASP A 528 13.93 5.52 -8.92
C ASP A 528 14.71 6.09 -10.12
N LYS A 529 15.75 5.37 -10.55
CA LYS A 529 16.40 5.58 -11.85
C LYS A 529 16.15 4.37 -12.78
N ASN A 530 14.91 4.28 -13.28
CA ASN A 530 14.40 3.70 -14.54
C ASN A 530 15.17 2.55 -15.24
N VAL A 531 14.44 1.52 -15.73
CA VAL A 531 14.37 1.10 -17.16
C VAL A 531 13.04 0.34 -17.48
N ILE A 532 12.23 0.93 -18.38
CA ILE A 532 11.23 0.38 -19.36
C ILE A 532 10.05 -0.49 -18.87
N ALA A 533 8.89 0.16 -18.68
CA ALA A 533 7.63 -0.02 -19.44
C ALA A 533 6.60 1.00 -18.91
N THR A 534 6.23 1.99 -19.74
CA THR A 534 5.18 3.01 -19.48
C THR A 534 4.98 3.42 -18.00
N LYS A 535 5.89 4.25 -17.49
CA LYS A 535 5.73 4.91 -16.19
C LYS A 535 4.57 5.90 -16.27
N THR A 536 3.52 5.67 -15.50
CA THR A 536 2.51 6.72 -15.27
C THR A 536 3.06 7.60 -14.15
N LEU A 537 3.38 8.86 -14.45
CA LEU A 537 3.81 9.85 -13.47
C LEU A 537 2.83 9.86 -12.28
N GLY A 538 3.26 9.37 -11.11
CA GLY A 538 2.51 9.43 -9.85
C GLY A 538 2.24 8.07 -9.16
N THR A 539 2.33 6.94 -9.86
CA THR A 539 2.08 5.62 -9.26
C THR A 539 3.39 4.85 -9.13
N GLN A 540 3.77 4.44 -7.92
CA GLN A 540 4.95 3.61 -7.62
C GLN A 540 4.76 2.15 -8.08
N LYS A 541 4.36 1.96 -9.35
CA LYS A 541 4.07 0.65 -9.95
C LYS A 541 4.61 0.56 -11.38
N ILE A 542 5.06 -0.62 -11.77
CA ILE A 542 5.46 -0.97 -13.13
C ILE A 542 4.38 -1.87 -13.71
N GLY A 543 3.76 -1.46 -14.82
CA GLY A 543 2.80 -2.29 -15.54
C GLY A 543 3.51 -3.21 -16.53
N LEU A 544 3.22 -4.51 -16.48
CA LEU A 544 3.72 -5.53 -17.37
C LEU A 544 2.66 -5.83 -18.42
N VAL A 545 2.98 -5.57 -19.69
CA VAL A 545 2.09 -5.83 -20.84
C VAL A 545 2.76 -6.91 -21.69
N GLU A 546 2.03 -7.99 -22.01
CA GLU A 546 2.50 -9.10 -22.84
C GLU A 546 3.82 -9.71 -22.34
N ALA A 547 3.92 -10.04 -21.04
CA ALA A 547 5.16 -10.45 -20.40
C ALA A 547 5.85 -11.60 -21.16
N ALA A 548 6.88 -11.28 -21.94
CA ALA A 548 7.92 -12.23 -22.32
C ALA A 548 8.72 -12.60 -21.05
N ASP A 549 9.42 -13.74 -21.05
CA ASP A 549 10.38 -14.04 -19.98
C ASP A 549 11.37 -12.87 -19.91
N THR A 550 11.35 -12.15 -18.78
CA THR A 550 12.10 -10.90 -18.61
C THR A 550 12.61 -10.75 -17.20
N GLN A 551 13.57 -9.86 -16.99
CA GLN A 551 14.08 -9.51 -15.68
C GLN A 551 13.87 -8.02 -15.45
N LEU A 552 13.14 -7.68 -14.40
CA LEU A 552 12.94 -6.29 -14.00
C LEU A 552 14.03 -5.89 -13.03
N GLY A 553 14.94 -5.03 -13.48
CA GLY A 553 15.98 -4.47 -12.63
C GLY A 553 15.40 -3.49 -11.61
N VAL A 554 15.61 -3.77 -10.33
CA VAL A 554 15.25 -2.92 -9.19
C VAL A 554 16.49 -2.65 -8.35
N LYS A 555 16.57 -1.45 -7.77
CA LYS A 555 17.66 -1.10 -6.85
C LYS A 555 17.18 -0.10 -5.80
N THR A 556 17.80 -0.17 -4.64
CA THR A 556 17.67 0.86 -3.61
C THR A 556 18.63 2.01 -3.92
N ARG A 557 18.47 3.15 -3.24
CA ARG A 557 19.16 4.42 -3.56
C ARG A 557 20.69 4.32 -3.58
N ASN A 558 21.26 3.35 -2.88
CA ASN A 558 22.68 3.23 -2.59
C ASN A 558 23.31 1.90 -3.08
N GLU A 559 22.57 1.07 -3.83
CA GLU A 559 23.04 -0.26 -4.24
C GLU A 559 23.34 -0.34 -5.74
N ASP A 560 24.60 -0.66 -6.04
CA ASP A 560 25.03 -1.32 -7.28
C ASP A 560 25.66 -2.67 -6.89
N PRO A 561 25.37 -3.78 -7.60
CA PRO A 561 24.60 -3.87 -8.85
C PRO A 561 23.07 -3.92 -8.64
N TYR A 562 22.31 -3.77 -9.74
CA TYR A 562 20.86 -4.01 -9.76
C TYR A 562 20.52 -5.42 -9.27
N GLN A 563 19.45 -5.52 -8.48
CA GLN A 563 18.77 -6.78 -8.20
C GLN A 563 17.64 -6.97 -9.22
N TYR A 564 17.21 -8.20 -9.47
CA TYR A 564 16.26 -8.47 -10.54
C TYR A 564 15.07 -9.26 -10.03
N ILE A 565 13.86 -8.86 -10.42
CA ILE A 565 12.64 -9.67 -10.29
C ILE A 565 12.49 -10.47 -11.58
N PRO A 566 12.69 -11.80 -11.56
CA PRO A 566 12.55 -12.62 -12.74
C PRO A 566 11.06 -12.83 -13.03
N VAL A 567 10.56 -12.22 -14.09
CA VAL A 567 9.18 -12.40 -14.56
C VAL A 567 9.16 -13.60 -15.47
N GLN A 568 8.40 -14.62 -15.09
CA GLN A 568 8.21 -15.81 -15.90
C GLN A 568 6.86 -15.76 -16.60
N ARG A 569 6.89 -15.93 -17.93
CA ARG A 569 5.68 -16.07 -18.72
C ARG A 569 5.10 -17.47 -18.54
N VAL A 570 3.84 -17.53 -18.11
CA VAL A 570 3.09 -18.78 -17.98
C VAL A 570 2.21 -18.98 -19.21
N ASP A 571 2.40 -20.12 -19.88
CA ASP A 571 1.67 -20.48 -21.10
C ASP A 571 0.27 -21.00 -20.77
N ALA A 572 -0.75 -20.24 -21.14
CA ALA A 572 -2.15 -20.61 -20.98
C ALA A 572 -2.55 -21.87 -21.76
N THR A 573 -1.83 -22.21 -22.84
CA THR A 573 -2.22 -23.27 -23.77
C THR A 573 -1.83 -24.68 -23.31
N LYS A 574 -0.89 -24.81 -22.36
CA LYS A 574 -0.48 -26.11 -21.83
C LYS A 574 -1.66 -26.83 -21.17
N ASN A 575 -1.89 -28.09 -21.55
CA ASN A 575 -2.97 -28.89 -20.98
C ASN A 575 -2.40 -29.96 -20.03
N GLY A 576 -2.76 -29.87 -18.75
CA GLY A 576 -2.37 -30.80 -17.69
C GLY A 576 -3.38 -31.91 -17.41
N GLY A 577 -4.42 -32.05 -18.24
CA GLY A 577 -5.53 -32.97 -18.01
C GLY A 577 -6.49 -32.47 -16.93
N ASN A 578 -6.96 -33.38 -16.08
CA ASN A 578 -7.82 -33.04 -14.94
C ASN A 578 -6.96 -32.85 -13.68
N LYS A 579 -7.16 -31.75 -12.96
CA LYS A 579 -6.43 -31.44 -11.72
C LYS A 579 -7.36 -30.93 -10.64
N SER A 580 -7.20 -31.44 -9.43
CA SER A 580 -7.93 -30.97 -8.24
C SER A 580 -7.09 -29.98 -7.43
N VAL A 581 -7.69 -28.86 -7.04
CA VAL A 581 -7.03 -27.75 -6.34
C VAL A 581 -7.74 -27.46 -5.03
N MET A 582 -7.01 -27.49 -3.92
CA MET A 582 -7.54 -27.08 -2.60
C MET A 582 -6.90 -25.76 -2.17
N ILE A 583 -7.72 -24.78 -1.79
CA ILE A 583 -7.25 -23.48 -1.28
C ILE A 583 -7.41 -23.43 0.23
N ILE A 584 -6.30 -23.44 0.96
CA ILE A 584 -6.22 -23.28 2.41
C ILE A 584 -5.68 -21.87 2.70
N GLY A 585 -6.28 -21.15 3.64
CA GLY A 585 -5.79 -19.84 4.01
C GLY A 585 -6.66 -19.07 4.98
N GLU A 586 -6.49 -17.75 5.00
CA GLU A 586 -7.18 -16.84 5.92
C GLU A 586 -8.37 -16.09 5.30
N SER A 587 -8.79 -14.96 5.89
CA SER A 587 -9.97 -14.17 5.44
C SER A 587 -9.86 -13.69 3.99
N THR A 588 -8.65 -13.38 3.53
CA THR A 588 -8.41 -12.96 2.14
C THR A 588 -8.63 -14.10 1.16
N SER A 589 -8.32 -15.33 1.57
CA SER A 589 -8.57 -16.56 0.78
C SER A 589 -10.04 -16.98 0.81
N GLU A 590 -10.79 -16.57 1.84
CA GLU A 590 -12.23 -16.84 1.99
C GLU A 590 -13.11 -15.78 1.29
N SER A 591 -12.52 -14.69 0.81
CA SER A 591 -13.24 -13.64 0.10
C SER A 591 -13.97 -14.20 -1.14
N LEU A 592 -15.27 -13.88 -1.27
CA LEU A 592 -16.06 -14.22 -2.46
C LEU A 592 -15.39 -13.70 -3.73
N TYR A 593 -14.89 -12.45 -3.68
CA TYR A 593 -14.23 -11.83 -4.82
C TYR A 593 -12.99 -12.59 -5.29
N LEU A 594 -12.24 -13.21 -4.37
CA LEU A 594 -11.10 -14.05 -4.75
C LEU A 594 -11.57 -15.40 -5.31
N LEU A 595 -12.48 -16.07 -4.59
CA LEU A 595 -12.96 -17.41 -4.92
C LEU A 595 -13.68 -17.44 -6.29
N ASP A 596 -14.53 -16.45 -6.57
CA ASP A 596 -15.17 -16.30 -7.88
C ASP A 596 -14.15 -16.03 -8.97
N SER A 597 -13.22 -15.11 -8.70
CA SER A 597 -12.18 -14.74 -9.67
C SER A 597 -11.26 -15.90 -10.04
N ILE A 598 -10.88 -16.74 -9.07
CA ILE A 598 -10.04 -17.91 -9.34
C ILE A 598 -10.85 -19.03 -10.01
N ARG A 599 -12.10 -19.27 -9.57
CA ARG A 599 -13.01 -20.22 -10.24
C ARG A 599 -13.11 -19.91 -11.73
N ASP A 600 -13.38 -18.66 -12.08
CA ASP A 600 -13.62 -18.28 -13.48
C ASP A 600 -12.36 -18.46 -14.35
N ARG A 601 -11.18 -18.14 -13.80
CA ARG A 601 -9.89 -18.36 -14.49
C ARG A 601 -9.61 -19.84 -14.71
N LEU A 602 -9.78 -20.65 -13.66
CA LEU A 602 -9.59 -22.09 -13.70
C LEU A 602 -10.60 -22.81 -14.61
N ALA A 603 -11.86 -22.35 -14.64
CA ALA A 603 -12.91 -22.93 -15.48
C ALA A 603 -12.70 -22.67 -16.97
N SER A 604 -12.04 -21.55 -17.32
CA SER A 604 -11.71 -21.18 -18.70
C SER A 604 -10.43 -21.84 -19.23
N ASP A 605 -9.69 -22.54 -18.38
CA ASP A 605 -8.39 -23.12 -18.72
C ASP A 605 -8.51 -24.45 -19.49
N ALA A 606 -7.54 -24.73 -20.36
CA ALA A 606 -7.47 -25.99 -21.10
C ALA A 606 -7.24 -27.22 -20.18
N THR A 607 -6.51 -27.02 -19.08
CA THR A 607 -6.45 -27.95 -17.94
C THR A 607 -7.76 -27.85 -17.18
N LYS A 608 -8.45 -28.98 -17.00
CA LYS A 608 -9.72 -29.04 -16.28
C LYS A 608 -9.47 -29.05 -14.79
N PHE A 609 -9.41 -27.86 -14.21
CA PHE A 609 -9.25 -27.67 -12.78
C PHE A 609 -10.58 -27.81 -12.03
N THR A 610 -10.56 -28.52 -10.90
CA THR A 610 -11.70 -28.64 -9.98
C THR A 610 -11.28 -28.16 -8.60
N LEU A 611 -11.95 -27.12 -8.08
CA LEU A 611 -11.74 -26.68 -6.70
C LEU A 611 -12.40 -27.67 -5.73
N VAL A 612 -11.68 -28.03 -4.67
CA VAL A 612 -12.11 -29.02 -3.67
C VAL A 612 -11.91 -28.51 -2.24
N GLY A 613 -12.74 -28.98 -1.33
CA GLY A 613 -12.80 -28.53 0.06
C GLY A 613 -14.15 -28.85 0.69
N THR A 614 -14.21 -28.87 2.02
CA THR A 614 -15.44 -29.09 2.79
C THR A 614 -16.26 -27.81 2.93
N ARG A 615 -15.62 -26.65 2.82
CA ARG A 615 -16.32 -25.35 2.85
C ARG A 615 -16.75 -24.99 1.44
N VAL A 616 -17.90 -24.34 1.35
CA VAL A 616 -18.45 -23.85 0.09
C VAL A 616 -18.91 -22.42 0.26
N LYS A 617 -18.46 -21.54 -0.63
CA LYS A 617 -18.92 -20.15 -0.71
C LYS A 617 -19.27 -19.84 -2.16
N ASP A 618 -20.51 -19.45 -2.41
CA ASP A 618 -21.08 -19.26 -3.76
C ASP A 618 -20.76 -20.41 -4.74
N GLY A 619 -20.92 -21.65 -4.27
CA GLY A 619 -20.66 -22.85 -5.07
C GLY A 619 -19.17 -23.18 -5.29
N VAL A 620 -18.24 -22.38 -4.73
CA VAL A 620 -16.80 -22.64 -4.80
C VAL A 620 -16.33 -23.38 -3.56
N SER A 621 -15.79 -24.59 -3.73
CA SER A 621 -15.21 -25.39 -2.64
C SER A 621 -13.82 -24.88 -2.23
N HIS A 622 -13.57 -24.76 -0.92
CA HIS A 622 -12.30 -24.29 -0.36
C HIS A 622 -12.08 -24.75 1.09
N GLU A 623 -10.95 -24.34 1.68
CA GLU A 623 -10.56 -24.56 3.09
C GLU A 623 -9.99 -23.31 3.78
N ALA A 624 -10.19 -22.12 3.18
CA ALA A 624 -9.89 -20.83 3.83
C ALA A 624 -10.82 -20.49 5.02
N ARG A 625 -10.27 -19.83 6.06
CA ARG A 625 -10.94 -19.50 7.33
C ARG A 625 -10.59 -18.10 7.83
N SER A 626 -11.58 -17.24 8.01
CA SER A 626 -11.38 -15.85 8.46
C SER A 626 -10.77 -15.75 9.86
N GLY A 627 -9.76 -14.89 10.00
CA GLY A 627 -9.06 -14.65 11.26
C GLY A 627 -7.97 -15.68 11.60
N TRP A 628 -7.77 -16.71 10.79
CA TRP A 628 -6.78 -17.73 11.09
C TRP A 628 -5.40 -17.40 10.55
N GLY A 629 -4.38 -17.80 11.30
CA GLY A 629 -3.00 -17.96 10.82
C GLY A 629 -2.61 -19.45 10.78
N ALA A 630 -1.39 -19.75 10.37
CA ALA A 630 -0.91 -21.13 10.26
C ALA A 630 -0.98 -21.90 11.59
N GLY A 631 -0.60 -21.25 12.70
CA GLY A 631 -0.70 -21.87 14.03
C GLY A 631 -2.13 -22.15 14.50
N ALA A 632 -3.10 -21.36 14.04
CA ALA A 632 -4.52 -21.62 14.32
C ALA A 632 -4.98 -22.89 13.61
N LEU A 633 -4.67 -23.02 12.31
CA LEU A 633 -4.96 -24.23 11.54
C LEU A 633 -4.34 -25.48 12.19
N HIS A 634 -3.13 -25.37 12.73
CA HIS A 634 -2.41 -26.50 13.33
C HIS A 634 -3.06 -27.02 14.61
N TYR A 635 -3.45 -26.13 15.54
CA TYR A 635 -3.76 -26.55 16.91
C TYR A 635 -5.17 -26.22 17.41
N VAL A 636 -5.91 -25.36 16.74
CA VAL A 636 -7.16 -24.83 17.30
C VAL A 636 -8.30 -25.82 17.07
N ASP A 637 -8.85 -26.33 18.18
CA ASP A 637 -10.10 -27.13 18.29
C ASP A 637 -11.38 -26.26 18.29
N LYS A 638 -11.23 -24.95 18.05
CA LYS A 638 -12.32 -23.96 18.16
C LYS A 638 -12.66 -23.36 16.81
N THR A 639 -13.79 -22.66 16.79
CA THR A 639 -14.32 -21.98 15.61
C THR A 639 -13.51 -20.75 15.23
N ASP A 640 -13.50 -20.42 13.94
CA ASP A 640 -12.99 -19.16 13.41
C ASP A 640 -13.82 -17.94 13.85
N ASP A 641 -13.38 -16.74 13.46
CA ASP A 641 -14.05 -15.48 13.82
C ASP A 641 -15.49 -15.38 13.25
N THR A 642 -15.87 -16.34 12.39
CA THR A 642 -17.20 -16.48 11.77
C THR A 642 -17.98 -17.70 12.27
N GLY A 643 -17.47 -18.41 13.29
CA GLY A 643 -18.16 -19.52 13.94
C GLY A 643 -17.97 -20.90 13.28
N ASN A 644 -17.04 -21.06 12.34
CA ASN A 644 -16.82 -22.33 11.65
C ASN A 644 -15.68 -23.16 12.24
N THR A 645 -15.85 -24.47 12.34
CA THR A 645 -14.91 -25.40 12.99
C THR A 645 -13.66 -25.73 12.16
N ASN A 646 -12.65 -26.26 12.84
CA ASN A 646 -11.46 -26.81 12.19
C ASN A 646 -11.72 -28.20 11.62
N SER A 647 -12.00 -28.31 10.32
CA SER A 647 -12.22 -29.60 9.68
C SER A 647 -10.98 -30.49 9.70
N PHE A 648 -9.79 -29.94 9.92
CA PHE A 648 -8.53 -30.69 9.96
C PHE A 648 -8.13 -31.16 11.35
N TYR A 649 -8.80 -30.67 12.40
CA TYR A 649 -8.45 -31.00 13.77
C TYR A 649 -8.90 -32.41 14.11
N ASN A 650 -7.95 -33.31 14.33
CA ASN A 650 -8.25 -34.64 14.83
C ASN A 650 -8.37 -34.57 16.36
N PRO A 651 -9.55 -34.80 16.95
CA PRO A 651 -9.78 -34.68 18.39
C PRO A 651 -8.96 -35.68 19.22
N GLU A 652 -8.52 -36.79 18.62
CA GLU A 652 -7.66 -37.77 19.31
C GLU A 652 -6.20 -37.28 19.38
N LYS A 653 -5.68 -36.72 18.29
CA LYS A 653 -4.30 -36.21 18.22
C LYS A 653 -4.14 -34.79 18.75
N LYS A 654 -5.24 -34.04 18.79
CA LYS A 654 -5.32 -32.63 19.19
C LYS A 654 -4.50 -31.68 18.32
N GLU A 655 -4.38 -32.02 17.04
CA GLU A 655 -3.66 -31.24 16.04
C GLU A 655 -4.24 -31.52 14.65
N PHE A 656 -3.76 -30.76 13.66
CA PHE A 656 -4.04 -30.96 12.25
C PHE A 656 -3.64 -32.38 11.80
N ASP A 657 -4.57 -33.08 11.15
CA ASP A 657 -4.36 -34.42 10.60
C ASP A 657 -5.00 -34.53 9.21
N TRP A 658 -4.15 -34.53 8.19
CA TRP A 658 -4.56 -34.54 6.79
C TRP A 658 -5.26 -35.85 6.39
N ALA A 659 -4.70 -37.00 6.80
CA ALA A 659 -5.25 -38.30 6.44
C ALA A 659 -6.62 -38.52 7.09
N TRP A 660 -6.76 -38.10 8.34
CA TRP A 660 -8.04 -38.11 9.06
C TRP A 660 -9.08 -37.23 8.37
N TYR A 661 -8.72 -35.98 8.03
CA TYR A 661 -9.61 -35.05 7.32
C TYR A 661 -10.14 -35.63 6.01
N LEU A 662 -9.26 -36.18 5.16
CA LEU A 662 -9.67 -36.78 3.89
C LEU A 662 -10.62 -37.97 4.11
N THR A 663 -10.32 -38.82 5.08
CA THR A 663 -11.13 -40.00 5.41
C THR A 663 -12.51 -39.61 5.92
N GLN A 664 -12.58 -38.69 6.88
CA GLN A 664 -13.84 -38.22 7.49
C GLN A 664 -14.78 -37.59 6.47
N ASN A 665 -14.21 -36.89 5.48
CA ASN A 665 -14.98 -36.17 4.47
C ASN A 665 -15.17 -36.96 3.17
N ASN A 666 -14.71 -38.22 3.11
CA ASN A 666 -14.74 -39.06 1.91
C ASN A 666 -14.14 -38.33 0.68
N MET A 667 -13.03 -37.64 0.90
CA MET A 667 -12.36 -36.80 -0.10
C MET A 667 -11.10 -37.49 -0.62
N ALA A 668 -10.89 -37.44 -1.93
CA ALA A 668 -9.62 -37.82 -2.53
C ALA A 668 -8.55 -36.74 -2.25
N ALA A 669 -7.29 -37.16 -2.11
CA ALA A 669 -6.18 -36.23 -1.95
C ALA A 669 -6.02 -35.34 -3.21
N PRO A 670 -6.06 -34.00 -3.07
CA PRO A 670 -5.94 -33.06 -4.18
C PRO A 670 -4.61 -33.21 -4.94
N ASP A 671 -4.56 -32.74 -6.19
CA ASP A 671 -3.32 -32.68 -6.98
C ASP A 671 -2.47 -31.46 -6.61
N ILE A 672 -3.12 -30.36 -6.27
CA ILE A 672 -2.51 -29.07 -5.95
C ILE A 672 -3.12 -28.54 -4.65
N VAL A 673 -2.28 -28.12 -3.71
CA VAL A 673 -2.72 -27.43 -2.49
C VAL A 673 -2.10 -26.04 -2.47
N VAL A 674 -2.96 -25.02 -2.39
CA VAL A 674 -2.56 -23.63 -2.17
C VAL A 674 -2.64 -23.34 -0.68
N ILE A 675 -1.56 -22.83 -0.08
CA ILE A 675 -1.50 -22.43 1.33
C ILE A 675 -1.22 -20.92 1.38
N ASN A 676 -2.15 -20.13 1.90
CA ASN A 676 -2.04 -18.68 1.95
C ASN A 676 -2.38 -18.11 3.34
N PHE A 677 -1.36 -17.92 4.16
CA PHE A 677 -1.41 -17.26 5.46
C PHE A 677 -0.31 -16.18 5.55
N GLY A 678 -0.50 -15.17 6.41
CA GLY A 678 0.54 -14.21 6.75
C GLY A 678 0.04 -12.87 7.31
N LEU A 679 -1.23 -12.50 7.14
CA LEU A 679 -1.76 -11.26 7.73
C LEU A 679 -2.05 -11.41 9.23
N ASN A 680 -2.60 -12.57 9.62
CA ASN A 680 -2.95 -12.86 11.01
C ASN A 680 -1.79 -13.44 11.82
N ASP A 681 -0.83 -14.10 11.18
CA ASP A 681 0.28 -14.80 11.83
C ASP A 681 1.12 -13.89 12.74
N PRO A 682 1.54 -12.67 12.35
CA PRO A 682 2.29 -11.77 13.23
C PRO A 682 1.61 -11.45 14.58
N ASN A 683 0.29 -11.65 14.68
CA ASN A 683 -0.50 -11.33 15.87
C ASN A 683 -0.98 -12.56 16.66
N ARG A 684 -0.88 -13.78 16.09
CA ARG A 684 -1.61 -14.97 16.61
C ARG A 684 -0.73 -16.20 16.85
N TYR A 685 0.61 -16.08 16.88
CA TYR A 685 1.57 -17.19 17.09
C TYR A 685 1.45 -18.00 18.39
N VAL A 686 0.46 -17.76 19.25
CA VAL A 686 0.36 -18.44 20.54
C VAL A 686 -1.04 -19.03 20.73
N THR A 687 -1.27 -20.21 20.17
CA THR A 687 -2.52 -20.97 20.40
C THR A 687 -2.33 -22.20 21.27
N ASN A 688 -1.10 -22.60 21.63
CA ASN A 688 -0.89 -23.71 22.56
C ASN A 688 0.40 -23.66 23.42
N GLY A 689 1.01 -22.47 23.57
CA GLY A 689 2.25 -22.30 24.34
C GLY A 689 3.54 -22.75 23.64
N THR A 690 3.45 -23.20 22.38
CA THR A 690 4.57 -23.51 21.49
C THR A 690 4.86 -22.33 20.55
N SER A 691 6.11 -21.89 20.49
CA SER A 691 6.58 -20.78 19.65
C SER A 691 7.09 -21.28 18.29
N LEU A 692 6.26 -22.02 17.54
CA LEU A 692 6.62 -22.45 16.19
C LEU A 692 6.51 -21.28 15.20
N SER A 693 7.41 -21.23 14.23
CA SER A 693 7.38 -20.26 13.14
C SER A 693 6.33 -20.64 12.08
N GLN A 694 5.96 -19.71 11.20
CA GLN A 694 5.09 -20.03 10.05
C GLN A 694 5.71 -21.14 9.17
N THR A 695 7.03 -21.12 9.03
CA THR A 695 7.80 -22.13 8.30
C THR A 695 7.69 -23.51 8.90
N ASP A 696 7.75 -23.63 10.23
CA ASP A 696 7.54 -24.89 10.93
C ASP A 696 6.14 -25.44 10.67
N HIS A 697 5.12 -24.57 10.71
CA HIS A 697 3.75 -24.96 10.41
C HIS A 697 3.58 -25.42 8.95
N TYR A 698 4.12 -24.68 7.99
CA TYR A 698 4.03 -25.03 6.57
C TYR A 698 4.75 -26.35 6.28
N ASN A 699 5.96 -26.53 6.78
CA ASN A 699 6.70 -27.79 6.63
C ASN A 699 5.93 -28.97 7.25
N PHE A 700 5.29 -28.76 8.40
CA PHE A 700 4.41 -29.77 9.00
C PHE A 700 3.23 -30.11 8.08
N PHE A 701 2.48 -29.11 7.58
CA PHE A 701 1.35 -29.36 6.67
C PHE A 701 1.78 -30.07 5.40
N ILE A 702 2.87 -29.62 4.77
CA ILE A 702 3.42 -30.23 3.55
C ILE A 702 3.80 -31.69 3.80
N SER A 703 4.40 -31.99 4.96
CA SER A 703 4.76 -33.37 5.33
C SER A 703 3.52 -34.27 5.47
N GLN A 704 2.46 -33.79 6.12
CA GLN A 704 1.19 -34.52 6.28
C GLN A 704 0.50 -34.74 4.93
N ILE A 705 0.49 -33.72 4.06
CA ILE A 705 -0.08 -33.79 2.71
C ILE A 705 0.64 -34.83 1.86
N ARG A 706 1.98 -34.77 1.85
CA ARG A 706 2.82 -35.66 1.03
C ARG A 706 2.92 -37.08 1.59
N ALA A 707 2.65 -37.28 2.88
CA ALA A 707 2.53 -38.62 3.44
C ALA A 707 1.37 -39.42 2.81
N VAL A 708 0.29 -38.75 2.40
CA VAL A 708 -0.85 -39.39 1.72
C VAL A 708 -0.65 -39.45 0.21
N LYS A 709 -0.18 -38.37 -0.40
CA LYS A 709 0.07 -38.29 -1.85
C LYS A 709 1.40 -37.56 -2.11
N PRO A 710 2.51 -38.31 -2.27
CA PRO A 710 3.86 -37.73 -2.37
C PRO A 710 4.03 -36.72 -3.50
N ASP A 711 3.28 -36.92 -4.59
CA ASP A 711 3.35 -36.12 -5.80
C ASP A 711 2.57 -34.79 -5.75
N THR A 712 1.88 -34.50 -4.64
CA THR A 712 1.07 -33.28 -4.47
C THR A 712 1.91 -32.03 -4.63
N VAL A 713 1.47 -31.14 -5.53
CA VAL A 713 2.10 -29.84 -5.75
C VAL A 713 1.64 -28.87 -4.68
N ILE A 714 2.57 -28.08 -4.16
CA ILE A 714 2.28 -27.06 -3.15
C ILE A 714 2.50 -25.69 -3.77
N VAL A 715 1.54 -24.80 -3.61
CA VAL A 715 1.64 -23.38 -3.99
C VAL A 715 1.54 -22.54 -2.73
N ILE A 716 2.60 -21.81 -2.40
CA ILE A 716 2.65 -20.93 -1.24
C ILE A 716 2.23 -19.52 -1.67
N GLY A 717 1.10 -19.06 -1.14
CA GLY A 717 0.63 -17.70 -1.28
C GLY A 717 1.48 -16.76 -0.43
N LEU A 718 2.10 -15.78 -1.08
CA LEU A 718 2.85 -14.71 -0.43
C LEU A 718 1.91 -13.52 -0.30
N THR A 719 1.28 -13.40 0.88
CA THR A 719 0.19 -12.46 1.19
C THR A 719 0.54 -11.00 0.88
N HIS A 720 -0.47 -10.14 0.74
CA HIS A 720 -0.27 -8.72 0.49
C HIS A 720 0.08 -7.94 1.76
N ILE A 721 0.53 -6.69 1.59
CA ILE A 721 0.96 -5.82 2.68
C ILE A 721 -0.21 -4.96 3.18
N TYR A 722 -0.13 -4.55 4.45
CA TYR A 722 -1.06 -3.65 5.13
C TYR A 722 -1.38 -2.37 4.33
N SER A 723 -2.63 -1.90 4.42
CA SER A 723 -3.10 -0.68 3.76
C SER A 723 -2.24 0.55 4.09
N SER A 724 -1.95 1.36 3.07
CA SER A 724 -1.15 2.58 3.19
C SER A 724 -1.97 3.85 3.32
N PHE A 725 -3.30 3.75 3.47
CA PHE A 725 -4.16 4.90 3.74
C PHE A 725 -3.77 5.56 5.07
N GLY A 726 -3.68 6.89 5.09
CA GLY A 726 -3.18 7.64 6.25
C GLY A 726 -3.94 7.36 7.54
N ASN A 727 -5.26 7.11 7.47
CA ASN A 727 -6.10 6.80 8.63
C ASN A 727 -5.87 5.40 9.23
N PHE A 728 -5.16 4.52 8.51
CA PHE A 728 -4.77 3.21 9.02
C PHE A 728 -3.26 3.06 9.15
N ARG A 729 -2.47 4.11 8.89
CA ARG A 729 -1.02 4.01 8.86
C ARG A 729 -0.46 3.39 10.15
N ASN A 730 0.10 2.18 10.02
CA ASN A 730 0.71 1.43 11.11
C ASN A 730 1.99 0.77 10.59
N ASP A 731 3.07 1.55 10.63
CA ASP A 731 4.37 1.15 10.06
C ASP A 731 4.91 -0.11 10.74
N ALA A 732 4.75 -0.26 12.07
CA ALA A 732 5.18 -1.47 12.79
C ALA A 732 4.43 -2.73 12.33
N ARG A 733 3.12 -2.65 12.08
CA ARG A 733 2.34 -3.79 11.60
C ARG A 733 2.67 -4.14 10.15
N ARG A 734 2.91 -3.12 9.32
CA ARG A 734 3.41 -3.30 7.95
C ARG A 734 4.75 -4.04 7.96
N ASP A 735 5.70 -3.56 8.76
CA ASP A 735 7.05 -4.10 8.87
C ASP A 735 7.04 -5.55 9.38
N ASN A 736 6.15 -5.89 10.32
CA ASN A 736 5.99 -7.27 10.80
C ASN A 736 5.46 -8.22 9.72
N ILE A 737 4.48 -7.79 8.91
CA ILE A 737 3.97 -8.59 7.78
C ILE A 737 5.07 -8.73 6.72
N ALA A 738 5.80 -7.65 6.41
CA ALA A 738 6.90 -7.67 5.47
C ALA A 738 8.05 -8.58 5.94
N ALA A 739 8.42 -8.54 7.23
CA ALA A 739 9.43 -9.42 7.80
C ALA A 739 9.04 -10.89 7.71
N LEU A 740 7.77 -11.22 7.99
CA LEU A 740 7.25 -12.58 7.84
C LEU A 740 7.27 -13.01 6.37
N LEU A 741 6.81 -12.14 5.46
CA LEU A 741 6.80 -12.40 4.02
C LEU A 741 8.21 -12.70 3.50
N ASN A 742 9.20 -11.89 3.91
CA ASN A 742 10.60 -12.10 3.53
C ASN A 742 11.13 -13.44 4.04
N GLN A 743 10.80 -13.82 5.29
CA GLN A 743 11.16 -15.12 5.83
C GLN A 743 10.50 -16.26 5.02
N THR A 744 9.22 -16.14 4.68
CA THR A 744 8.51 -17.15 3.87
C THR A 744 9.08 -17.28 2.46
N ILE A 745 9.54 -16.17 1.85
CA ILE A 745 10.32 -16.21 0.61
C ILE A 745 11.61 -17.02 0.83
N GLN A 746 12.41 -16.67 1.82
CA GLN A 746 13.68 -17.36 2.10
C GLN A 746 13.52 -18.86 2.33
N ASP A 747 12.41 -19.29 2.93
CA ASP A 747 12.18 -20.69 3.30
C ASP A 747 11.55 -21.57 2.21
N PHE A 748 10.82 -20.96 1.26
CA PHE A 748 10.03 -21.71 0.26
C PHE A 748 10.37 -21.37 -1.21
N ASP A 749 11.11 -20.30 -1.46
CA ASP A 749 11.52 -19.92 -2.79
C ASP A 749 12.61 -20.85 -3.37
N ASN A 750 12.72 -20.92 -4.71
CA ASN A 750 13.63 -21.83 -5.42
C ASN A 750 13.44 -23.34 -5.12
N ARG A 751 12.28 -23.76 -4.61
CA ARG A 751 11.97 -25.17 -4.29
C ARG A 751 11.06 -25.85 -5.32
N THR A 752 11.10 -25.40 -6.58
CA THR A 752 10.29 -25.96 -7.68
C THR A 752 10.65 -27.42 -7.99
N ASP A 753 11.90 -27.82 -7.77
CA ASP A 753 12.35 -29.23 -7.89
C ASP A 753 11.68 -30.13 -6.84
N GLU A 754 11.32 -29.56 -5.69
CA GLU A 754 10.50 -30.22 -4.68
C GLU A 754 9.00 -30.07 -4.97
N ARG A 755 8.60 -29.54 -6.13
CA ARG A 755 7.21 -29.20 -6.49
C ARG A 755 6.55 -28.22 -5.52
N ILE A 756 7.34 -27.27 -5.01
CA ILE A 756 6.85 -26.13 -4.22
C ILE A 756 7.03 -24.88 -5.07
N TYR A 757 5.92 -24.16 -5.27
CA TYR A 757 5.85 -22.94 -6.07
C TYR A 757 5.39 -21.78 -5.20
N ILE A 758 5.73 -20.56 -5.58
CA ILE A 758 5.33 -19.34 -4.87
C ILE A 758 4.38 -18.49 -5.71
N ALA A 759 3.45 -17.81 -5.03
CA ALA A 759 2.51 -16.88 -5.65
C ALA A 759 2.66 -15.49 -4.98
N PRO A 760 3.50 -14.59 -5.53
CA PRO A 760 3.84 -13.28 -4.96
C PRO A 760 2.71 -12.24 -5.09
N TYR A 761 1.62 -12.38 -4.31
CA TYR A 761 0.47 -11.48 -4.39
C TYR A 761 0.84 -10.03 -4.08
N TYR A 762 1.72 -9.81 -3.11
CA TYR A 762 2.17 -8.47 -2.72
C TYR A 762 2.76 -7.66 -3.88
N LEU A 763 3.33 -8.29 -4.92
CA LEU A 763 3.86 -7.56 -6.07
C LEU A 763 2.75 -6.91 -6.90
N ASN A 764 1.55 -7.50 -6.93
CA ASN A 764 0.47 -7.06 -7.81
C ASN A 764 -0.59 -6.19 -7.11
N ILE A 765 -0.48 -5.97 -5.79
CA ILE A 765 -1.49 -5.28 -4.98
C ILE A 765 -0.99 -3.90 -4.54
N ASP A 766 -1.64 -2.86 -5.03
CA ASP A 766 -1.42 -1.48 -4.59
C ASP A 766 -2.07 -1.26 -3.22
N THR A 767 -1.26 -0.97 -2.20
CA THR A 767 -1.70 -0.83 -0.80
C THR A 767 -2.57 0.40 -0.55
N LEU A 768 -2.80 1.25 -1.55
CA LEU A 768 -3.83 2.29 -1.54
C LEU A 768 -4.98 1.91 -2.47
N TRP A 769 -4.70 1.83 -3.77
CA TRP A 769 -5.76 1.84 -4.79
C TRP A 769 -6.42 0.50 -5.02
N ASP A 770 -5.79 -0.61 -4.59
CA ASP A 770 -6.38 -1.94 -4.63
C ASP A 770 -7.01 -2.33 -3.28
N MET A 771 -6.90 -1.48 -2.25
CA MET A 771 -7.54 -1.65 -0.94
C MET A 771 -8.95 -1.05 -0.90
N GLN A 772 -9.73 -1.36 0.13
CA GLN A 772 -11.06 -0.79 0.29
C GLN A 772 -10.99 0.65 0.82
N TYR A 773 -11.63 1.56 0.12
CA TYR A 773 -11.72 2.97 0.49
C TYR A 773 -13.10 3.54 0.20
N GLN A 774 -13.40 4.67 0.82
CA GLN A 774 -14.55 5.49 0.48
C GLN A 774 -14.12 6.93 0.26
N GLN A 775 -14.92 7.64 -0.53
CA GLN A 775 -14.77 9.07 -0.73
C GLN A 775 -15.60 9.79 0.33
N ILE A 776 -14.96 10.69 1.07
CA ILE A 776 -15.64 11.61 1.98
C ILE A 776 -15.36 13.04 1.57
N PRO A 777 -16.28 13.99 1.83
CA PRO A 777 -15.94 15.40 1.84
C PRO A 777 -14.66 15.65 2.65
N ALA A 778 -13.68 16.33 2.06
CA ALA A 778 -12.41 16.66 2.73
C ALA A 778 -12.65 17.52 3.98
N ASN A 779 -13.74 18.28 3.99
CA ASN A 779 -14.34 18.88 5.17
C ASN A 779 -15.78 19.31 4.87
N GLU A 780 -16.53 19.66 5.92
CA GLU A 780 -17.92 20.15 5.84
C GLU A 780 -18.07 21.45 5.01
N TYR A 781 -16.99 22.18 4.77
CA TYR A 781 -16.96 23.45 4.03
C TYR A 781 -16.47 23.33 2.58
N GLN A 782 -16.07 22.13 2.13
CA GLN A 782 -15.59 21.84 0.78
C GLN A 782 -16.07 20.44 0.29
N PRO A 783 -17.38 20.20 0.17
CA PRO A 783 -17.92 18.88 -0.17
C PRO A 783 -17.52 18.37 -1.57
N GLU A 784 -17.18 19.27 -2.49
CA GLU A 784 -16.65 18.97 -3.82
C GLU A 784 -15.20 18.47 -3.82
N ARG A 785 -14.43 18.77 -2.77
CA ARG A 785 -13.09 18.21 -2.58
C ARG A 785 -13.25 16.92 -1.79
N VAL A 786 -13.01 15.78 -2.42
CA VAL A 786 -13.09 14.48 -1.75
C VAL A 786 -11.73 14.03 -1.24
N ASP A 787 -11.69 13.60 0.01
CA ASP A 787 -10.59 12.83 0.56
C ASP A 787 -10.92 11.33 0.46
N TYR A 788 -9.91 10.54 0.14
CA TYR A 788 -10.01 9.08 0.10
C TYR A 788 -9.54 8.54 1.44
N ILE A 789 -10.45 7.91 2.17
CA ILE A 789 -10.12 7.25 3.42
C ILE A 789 -10.27 5.74 3.25
N GLY A 790 -9.31 4.99 3.80
CA GLY A 790 -9.45 3.55 3.88
C GLY A 790 -10.64 3.20 4.78
N ILE A 791 -11.41 2.19 4.41
CA ILE A 791 -12.47 1.63 5.27
C ILE A 791 -12.11 0.26 5.84
N ASP A 792 -11.17 -0.44 5.18
CA ASP A 792 -10.56 -1.67 5.66
C ASP A 792 -9.05 -1.60 5.43
N HIS A 793 -8.28 -2.13 6.36
CA HIS A 793 -6.82 -2.11 6.33
C HIS A 793 -6.17 -3.46 6.05
N PHE A 794 -6.94 -4.56 6.07
CA PHE A 794 -6.50 -5.89 5.68
C PHE A 794 -7.08 -6.34 4.36
N HIS A 795 -8.35 -6.06 4.10
CA HIS A 795 -9.04 -6.68 2.98
C HIS A 795 -8.92 -5.83 1.72
N PRO A 796 -8.44 -6.40 0.61
CA PRO A 796 -8.46 -5.72 -0.68
C PRO A 796 -9.89 -5.38 -1.11
N SER A 797 -9.99 -4.44 -2.05
CA SER A 797 -11.19 -4.21 -2.85
C SER A 797 -11.44 -5.39 -3.81
N GLU A 798 -12.59 -5.42 -4.48
CA GLU A 798 -12.86 -6.40 -5.55
C GLU A 798 -11.74 -6.41 -6.62
N ILE A 799 -11.20 -5.24 -6.97
CA ILE A 799 -10.11 -5.11 -7.95
C ILE A 799 -8.84 -5.75 -7.42
N GLY A 800 -8.50 -5.51 -6.14
CA GLY A 800 -7.35 -6.14 -5.50
C GLY A 800 -7.49 -7.67 -5.47
N TYR A 801 -8.66 -8.20 -5.10
CA TYR A 801 -8.89 -9.64 -5.13
C TYR A 801 -8.76 -10.26 -6.53
N LYS A 802 -9.23 -9.56 -7.58
CA LYS A 802 -9.03 -10.01 -8.98
C LYS A 802 -7.54 -10.10 -9.34
N LYS A 803 -6.74 -9.13 -8.91
CA LYS A 803 -5.28 -9.13 -9.11
C LYS A 803 -4.55 -10.21 -8.31
N MET A 804 -5.00 -10.51 -7.09
CA MET A 804 -4.52 -11.66 -6.33
C MET A 804 -4.84 -12.97 -7.06
N ALA A 805 -6.06 -13.10 -7.59
CA ALA A 805 -6.48 -14.28 -8.35
C ALA A 805 -5.68 -14.46 -9.64
N ASP A 806 -5.27 -13.39 -10.33
CA ASP A 806 -4.40 -13.46 -11.51
C ASP A 806 -3.05 -14.12 -11.18
N VAL A 807 -2.42 -13.70 -10.08
CA VAL A 807 -1.13 -14.26 -9.64
C VAL A 807 -1.29 -15.68 -9.11
N MET A 808 -2.36 -15.96 -8.35
CA MET A 808 -2.67 -17.31 -7.87
C MET A 808 -2.87 -18.28 -9.05
N TYR A 809 -3.65 -17.87 -10.04
CA TYR A 809 -3.88 -18.65 -11.25
C TYR A 809 -2.58 -18.88 -12.03
N ALA A 810 -1.76 -17.84 -12.21
CA ALA A 810 -0.47 -17.98 -12.88
C ALA A 810 0.45 -18.99 -12.18
N ALA A 811 0.54 -18.91 -10.84
CA ALA A 811 1.32 -19.85 -10.05
C ALA A 811 0.77 -21.28 -10.11
N ILE A 812 -0.55 -21.48 -10.07
CA ILE A 812 -1.17 -22.81 -10.27
C ILE A 812 -0.87 -23.34 -11.67
N LYS A 813 -0.99 -22.50 -12.70
CA LYS A 813 -0.76 -22.90 -14.09
C LYS A 813 0.70 -23.18 -14.40
N GLN A 814 1.63 -22.50 -13.74
CA GLN A 814 3.08 -22.75 -13.83
C GLN A 814 3.44 -24.20 -13.43
N THR A 815 2.62 -24.85 -12.61
CA THR A 815 2.80 -26.25 -12.19
C THR A 815 2.51 -27.28 -13.30
N ILE A 816 1.94 -26.83 -14.43
CA ILE A 816 1.57 -27.63 -15.60
C ILE A 816 2.66 -27.53 -16.68
#